data_AF-A0A7W9M0B3-F1
#
_entry.id   AF-A0A7W9M0B3-F1
#
_cell.length_a   1.000
_cell.length_b   1.000
_cell.length_c   1.000
_cell.angle_alpha   90.00
_cell.angle_beta   90.00
_cell.angle_gamma   90.00
#
_symmetry.space_group_name_H-M   'P 1'
#
loop_
_entity.id
_entity.type
_entity.pdbx_description
1 polymer ?
#
loop_
_entity_poly.entity_id
_entity_poly.type
_entity_poly.pdbx_seq_one_letter_code
_entity_poly.pdbx_strand_id
1 'polypeptide(L)'
;MSESRAAATATHAAAGHAQAGDIAAARHALGDALTADPGYEPAWRWLASLVTEDAERKFCWQRALAANPTSEARRRLRALRHVTPAPPAEVGWLADPPAPPPPADPEPLVARRHWRWIAVGLVAVVLLGAGAVWLGGRGNDLEPVHLAFVAGGSSDEARTVRTMLDAVNLVLDDVNDSGGIGGHPVELLVHDDANQPEQARERAEEIVADGRARAVIGHMTTDTSLSAAPVYEAAGLPAITPTATSDELVASSPWFLRTVFGNRAQSEFAAAYLGSVLGARRVSVLSEDSEYGRDIRDGFVRAFAAHGAIAHDLTVGAAGATSAVGTAGQRGNTTVEQAVETLKADPDRGPVMVAFQEGPGLDVVGRLREAGVDGPVFAGDSMSDDAFHQALAERTARGDTSIGEFYAMSPLVGDAVTGSALRWSNTFRNRYGYRPTWHAATAYDAAVLAVHALRQPGMRLDADGTADDRRRVRDVIAGLDDPAEPVDGVLGPIRVVDRSAVRQVSVAKSDGKRFVSAPVQYVDYVPRTADAAAADLQAGRAVEVGGRLLARRQIVSTGININEVRDLDTRDGTFFADFFLWLKYVGDDTAADVAFLNSVRPDLTPGEEIRSARHGDTTYKLYRVAEKFKADLDFRAFPFDEQTVGIMLQNRELPTEHVVYVTDQAVLDQSQEERLRNGADAAASIDRIPNWQAENLYFFRETVGTSDELGDPTTAAGSGTYYSQYVAEVRVTREIGPFLAKNLLPLALLVVITYIGLYFPADSGVPFSIAITAILSSAVLLAAVTSPLPSVSYTVAIEWAYYAFITLAALVMLTLLLRQQLSARRRDDLAHRLGLATRIGYPVVIAGIVTAYVVMFG
;
A
#
# COMPACT_ATOMS: atom_id res chain seq x y z
N MET A 1 -45.18 -6.12 9.54
CA MET A 1 -46.08 -6.69 8.50
C MET A 1 -47.34 -5.85 8.23
N SER A 2 -47.93 -5.13 9.20
CA SER A 2 -49.12 -4.29 8.94
C SER A 2 -48.81 -2.99 8.18
N GLU A 3 -47.67 -2.35 8.46
CA GLU A 3 -47.26 -1.06 7.88
C GLU A 3 -46.95 -1.15 6.38
N SER A 4 -46.13 -2.12 5.95
CA SER A 4 -45.83 -2.32 4.52
C SER A 4 -47.06 -2.72 3.69
N ARG A 5 -48.10 -3.29 4.32
CA ARG A 5 -49.38 -3.59 3.64
C ARG A 5 -50.22 -2.32 3.45
N ALA A 6 -50.18 -1.38 4.41
CA ALA A 6 -50.79 -0.07 4.27
C ALA A 6 -50.07 0.77 3.19
N ALA A 7 -48.74 0.77 3.18
CA ALA A 7 -47.93 1.43 2.16
C ALA A 7 -48.17 0.86 0.75
N ALA A 8 -48.26 -0.47 0.61
CA ALA A 8 -48.61 -1.12 -0.66
C ALA A 8 -50.01 -0.72 -1.16
N THR A 9 -50.99 -0.62 -0.25
CA THR A 9 -52.37 -0.24 -0.60
C THR A 9 -52.45 1.21 -1.06
N ALA A 10 -51.78 2.13 -0.36
CA ALA A 10 -51.71 3.54 -0.72
C ALA A 10 -50.94 3.77 -2.05
N THR A 11 -49.86 3.03 -2.28
CA THR A 11 -49.12 3.03 -3.55
C THR A 11 -50.00 2.54 -4.71
N HIS A 12 -50.84 1.53 -4.48
CA HIS A 12 -51.77 1.04 -5.49
C HIS A 12 -52.89 2.06 -5.79
N ALA A 13 -53.39 2.77 -4.78
CA ALA A 13 -54.34 3.86 -4.96
C ALA A 13 -53.75 5.01 -5.78
N ALA A 14 -52.47 5.34 -5.55
CA ALA A 14 -51.75 6.35 -6.34
C ALA A 14 -51.69 6.00 -7.84
N ALA A 15 -51.53 4.71 -8.17
CA ALA A 15 -51.57 4.27 -9.57
C ALA A 15 -52.93 4.53 -10.23
N GLY A 16 -54.04 4.36 -9.49
CA GLY A 16 -55.38 4.69 -9.96
C GLY A 16 -55.57 6.19 -10.24
N HIS A 17 -55.09 7.05 -9.33
CA HIS A 17 -55.13 8.51 -9.51
C HIS A 17 -54.29 8.98 -10.70
N ALA A 18 -53.08 8.42 -10.88
CA ALA A 18 -52.21 8.72 -12.01
C ALA A 18 -52.83 8.29 -13.36
N GLN A 19 -53.49 7.14 -13.42
CA GLN A 19 -54.20 6.68 -14.61
C GLN A 19 -55.42 7.55 -14.96
N ALA A 20 -56.07 8.12 -13.95
CA ALA A 20 -57.16 9.09 -14.13
C ALA A 20 -56.68 10.50 -14.51
N GLY A 21 -55.36 10.73 -14.58
CA GLY A 21 -54.75 12.02 -14.90
C GLY A 21 -54.65 12.99 -13.71
N ASP A 22 -55.01 12.56 -12.50
CA ASP A 22 -54.90 13.37 -11.28
C ASP A 22 -53.56 13.14 -10.58
N ILE A 23 -52.54 13.82 -11.09
CA ILE A 23 -51.15 13.70 -10.61
C ILE A 23 -51.00 14.23 -9.18
N ALA A 24 -51.79 15.24 -8.78
CA ALA A 24 -51.73 15.80 -7.44
C ALA A 24 -52.24 14.80 -6.39
N ALA A 25 -53.39 14.15 -6.66
CA ALA A 25 -53.89 13.09 -5.79
C ALA A 25 -52.95 11.88 -5.75
N ALA A 26 -52.33 11.53 -6.88
CA ALA A 26 -51.34 10.44 -6.94
C ALA A 26 -50.10 10.72 -6.07
N ARG A 27 -49.56 11.95 -6.13
CA ARG A 27 -48.42 12.36 -5.30
C ARG A 27 -48.77 12.34 -3.80
N HIS A 28 -49.96 12.83 -3.43
CA HIS A 28 -50.42 12.80 -2.04
C HIS A 28 -50.53 11.36 -1.51
N ALA A 29 -51.14 10.45 -2.27
CA ALA A 29 -51.28 9.05 -1.89
C ALA A 29 -49.92 8.34 -1.73
N LEU A 30 -48.90 8.74 -2.51
CA LEU A 30 -47.53 8.25 -2.33
C LEU A 30 -46.86 8.84 -1.08
N GLY A 31 -47.14 10.10 -0.74
CA GLY A 31 -46.73 10.70 0.53
C GLY A 31 -47.33 9.95 1.73
N ASP A 32 -48.62 9.60 1.66
CA ASP A 32 -49.30 8.80 2.68
C ASP A 32 -48.68 7.39 2.80
N ALA A 33 -48.32 6.76 1.66
CA ALA A 33 -47.64 5.48 1.64
C ALA A 33 -46.28 5.53 2.37
N LEU A 34 -45.52 6.59 2.13
CA LEU A 34 -44.20 6.82 2.72
C LEU A 34 -44.26 7.31 4.17
N THR A 35 -45.41 7.85 4.59
CA THR A 35 -45.70 8.11 6.00
C THR A 35 -45.95 6.83 6.77
N ALA A 36 -46.62 5.85 6.14
CA ALA A 36 -46.90 4.55 6.74
C ALA A 36 -45.67 3.63 6.80
N ASP A 37 -44.81 3.66 5.77
CA ASP A 37 -43.55 2.91 5.73
C ASP A 37 -42.48 3.71 4.94
N PRO A 38 -41.61 4.47 5.63
CA PRO A 38 -40.57 5.27 4.98
C PRO A 38 -39.54 4.43 4.19
N GLY A 39 -39.44 3.12 4.46
CA GLY A 39 -38.56 2.18 3.77
C GLY A 39 -39.18 1.53 2.53
N TYR A 40 -40.41 1.89 2.15
CA TYR A 40 -41.12 1.21 1.05
C TYR A 40 -40.67 1.69 -0.34
N GLU A 41 -39.68 1.00 -0.92
CA GLU A 41 -39.05 1.33 -2.22
C GLU A 41 -40.02 1.63 -3.39
N PRO A 42 -41.12 0.86 -3.60
CA PRO A 42 -41.99 1.10 -4.75
C PRO A 42 -42.63 2.49 -4.74
N ALA A 43 -42.97 3.03 -3.56
CA ALA A 43 -43.55 4.36 -3.43
C ALA A 43 -42.54 5.46 -3.78
N TRP A 44 -41.28 5.31 -3.35
CA TRP A 44 -40.19 6.23 -3.70
C TRP A 44 -39.93 6.28 -5.21
N ARG A 45 -39.97 5.12 -5.89
CA ARG A 45 -39.78 5.05 -7.35
C ARG A 45 -40.91 5.70 -8.13
N TRP A 46 -42.14 5.44 -7.70
CA TRP A 46 -43.31 6.06 -8.33
C TRP A 46 -43.33 7.57 -8.10
N LEU A 47 -43.00 8.03 -6.89
CA LEU A 47 -42.90 9.46 -6.61
C LEU A 47 -41.82 10.12 -7.49
N ALA A 48 -40.66 9.48 -7.65
CA ALA A 48 -39.60 9.95 -8.55
C ALA A 48 -40.05 10.08 -10.01
N SER A 49 -41.03 9.29 -10.45
CA SER A 49 -41.58 9.38 -11.81
C SER A 49 -42.61 10.49 -12.00
N LEU A 50 -43.23 10.96 -10.92
CA LEU A 50 -44.31 11.96 -10.93
C LEU A 50 -43.85 13.37 -10.58
N VAL A 51 -42.68 13.53 -9.95
CA VAL A 51 -42.08 14.84 -9.65
C VAL A 51 -41.45 15.48 -10.89
N THR A 52 -41.67 16.77 -11.04
CA THR A 52 -41.24 17.55 -12.21
C THR A 52 -39.81 18.06 -12.08
N GLU A 53 -39.37 18.38 -10.86
CA GLU A 53 -38.04 18.93 -10.58
C GLU A 53 -36.97 17.82 -10.48
N ASP A 54 -35.81 18.07 -11.07
CA ASP A 54 -34.69 17.11 -11.07
C ASP A 54 -34.11 16.90 -9.65
N ALA A 55 -34.17 17.93 -8.79
CA ALA A 55 -33.73 17.87 -7.40
C ALA A 55 -34.62 16.95 -6.55
N GLU A 56 -35.93 17.06 -6.71
CA GLU A 56 -36.94 16.18 -6.08
C GLU A 56 -36.81 14.75 -6.61
N ARG A 57 -36.59 14.61 -7.91
CA ARG A 57 -36.37 13.32 -8.55
C ARG A 57 -35.13 12.62 -8.01
N LYS A 58 -34.02 13.34 -7.85
CA LYS A 58 -32.78 12.80 -7.28
C LYS A 58 -32.98 12.34 -5.84
N PHE A 59 -33.66 13.15 -5.01
CA PHE A 59 -33.96 12.81 -3.62
C PHE A 59 -34.77 11.50 -3.52
N CYS A 60 -35.83 11.36 -4.32
CA CYS A 60 -36.65 10.15 -4.33
C CYS A 60 -35.86 8.91 -4.79
N TRP A 61 -35.00 9.03 -5.80
CA TRP A 61 -34.15 7.91 -6.24
C TRP A 61 -33.08 7.54 -5.21
N GLN A 62 -32.54 8.50 -4.45
CA GLN A 62 -31.60 8.21 -3.36
C GLN A 62 -32.28 7.43 -2.24
N ARG A 63 -33.51 7.83 -1.84
CA ARG A 63 -34.29 7.09 -0.84
C ARG A 63 -34.71 5.70 -1.34
N ALA A 64 -35.09 5.56 -2.62
CA ALA A 64 -35.35 4.25 -3.24
C ALA A 64 -34.10 3.34 -3.23
N LEU A 65 -32.91 3.89 -3.49
CA LEU A 65 -31.65 3.14 -3.45
C LEU A 65 -31.29 2.72 -2.02
N ALA A 66 -31.50 3.59 -1.03
CA ALA A 66 -31.27 3.28 0.37
C ALA A 66 -32.22 2.16 0.87
N ALA A 67 -33.47 2.15 0.40
CA ALA A 67 -34.44 1.10 0.69
C ALA A 67 -34.15 -0.23 -0.03
N ASN A 68 -33.59 -0.19 -1.24
CA ASN A 68 -33.18 -1.37 -1.99
C ASN A 68 -31.92 -1.11 -2.86
N PRO A 69 -30.73 -1.54 -2.39
CA PRO A 69 -29.45 -1.32 -3.06
C PRO A 69 -29.32 -1.96 -4.46
N THR A 70 -30.20 -2.90 -4.80
CA THR A 70 -30.19 -3.63 -6.09
C THR A 70 -31.09 -3.00 -7.16
N SER A 71 -31.77 -1.89 -6.85
CA SER A 71 -32.79 -1.30 -7.72
C SER A 71 -32.24 -0.53 -8.94
N GLU A 72 -33.10 -0.30 -9.94
CA GLU A 72 -32.80 0.53 -11.13
C GLU A 72 -32.41 1.98 -10.76
N ALA A 73 -32.64 2.40 -9.51
CA ALA A 73 -32.31 3.72 -8.98
C ALA A 73 -30.83 4.09 -9.20
N ARG A 74 -29.90 3.11 -9.09
CA ARG A 74 -28.46 3.35 -9.30
C ARG A 74 -28.15 3.81 -10.73
N ARG A 75 -28.88 3.30 -11.74
CA ARG A 75 -28.75 3.76 -13.13
C ARG A 75 -29.38 5.15 -13.32
N ARG A 76 -30.54 5.40 -12.73
CA ARG A 76 -31.26 6.68 -12.84
C ARG A 76 -30.51 7.83 -12.15
N LEU A 77 -29.83 7.56 -11.03
CA LEU A 77 -29.02 8.54 -10.31
C LEU A 77 -27.78 9.01 -11.08
N ARG A 78 -27.22 8.18 -11.97
CA ARG A 78 -26.08 8.60 -12.81
C ARG A 78 -26.40 9.81 -13.69
N ALA A 79 -27.64 9.90 -14.18
CA ALA A 79 -28.10 11.03 -14.98
C ALA A 79 -28.31 12.32 -14.16
N LEU A 80 -28.52 12.18 -12.84
CA LEU A 80 -28.79 13.29 -11.91
C LEU A 80 -27.58 13.61 -11.00
N ARG A 81 -26.40 13.09 -11.32
CA ARG A 81 -25.20 13.21 -10.46
C ARG A 81 -24.83 14.66 -10.11
N HIS A 82 -25.06 15.60 -11.02
CA HIS A 82 -24.74 17.03 -10.84
C HIS A 82 -25.83 17.87 -10.16
N VAL A 83 -27.00 17.30 -9.87
CA VAL A 83 -28.13 18.02 -9.29
C VAL A 83 -28.09 17.92 -7.77
N THR A 84 -28.27 19.01 -7.02
CA THR A 84 -28.37 18.95 -5.56
C THR A 84 -29.75 18.41 -5.17
N PRO A 85 -29.86 17.33 -4.37
CA PRO A 85 -31.15 16.74 -4.03
C PRO A 85 -31.96 17.65 -3.09
N ALA A 86 -33.28 17.68 -3.27
CA ALA A 86 -34.22 18.39 -2.41
C ALA A 86 -35.47 17.53 -2.17
N PRO A 87 -36.04 17.48 -0.95
CA PRO A 87 -37.22 16.68 -0.67
C PRO A 87 -38.47 17.25 -1.36
N PRO A 88 -39.31 16.41 -2.00
CA PRO A 88 -40.65 16.82 -2.41
C PRO A 88 -41.51 17.27 -1.21
N ALA A 89 -42.45 18.18 -1.46
CA ALA A 89 -43.32 18.73 -0.41
C ALA A 89 -44.07 17.66 0.40
N GLU A 90 -44.47 16.56 -0.23
CA GLU A 90 -45.21 15.45 0.37
C GLU A 90 -44.41 14.68 1.44
N VAL A 91 -43.08 14.76 1.40
CA VAL A 91 -42.15 14.07 2.30
C VAL A 91 -41.14 15.03 2.92
N GLY A 92 -41.44 16.34 2.94
CA GLY A 92 -40.54 17.37 3.47
C GLY A 92 -40.16 17.18 4.94
N TRP A 93 -40.98 16.44 5.70
CA TRP A 93 -40.75 16.09 7.10
C TRP A 93 -39.77 14.90 7.29
N LEU A 94 -39.47 14.16 6.23
CA LEU A 94 -38.52 13.05 6.16
C LEU A 94 -37.10 13.49 5.75
N ALA A 95 -36.88 14.80 5.68
CA ALA A 95 -35.57 15.38 5.42
C ALA A 95 -34.75 15.37 6.71
N ASP A 96 -33.70 14.56 6.75
CA ASP A 96 -32.64 14.71 7.75
C ASP A 96 -32.04 16.13 7.64
N PRO A 97 -31.60 16.78 8.74
CA PRO A 97 -30.91 18.07 8.65
C PRO A 97 -29.76 17.97 7.64
N PRO A 98 -29.44 19.04 6.90
CA PRO A 98 -28.51 18.96 5.78
C PRO A 98 -27.18 18.38 6.28
N ALA A 99 -26.88 17.17 5.82
CA ALA A 99 -25.58 16.56 6.07
C ALA A 99 -24.50 17.51 5.56
N PRO A 100 -23.37 17.67 6.27
CA PRO A 100 -22.22 18.33 5.69
C PRO A 100 -21.93 17.67 4.33
N PRO A 101 -21.50 18.45 3.33
CA PRO A 101 -21.26 17.91 1.99
C PRO A 101 -20.39 16.65 2.13
N PRO A 102 -20.76 15.53 1.49
CA PRO A 102 -19.97 14.32 1.60
C PRO A 102 -18.52 14.63 1.18
N PRO A 103 -17.50 14.05 1.84
CA PRO A 103 -16.15 14.12 1.32
C PRO A 103 -16.22 13.68 -0.13
N ALA A 104 -15.62 14.48 -1.02
CA ALA A 104 -15.60 14.17 -2.44
C ALA A 104 -15.15 12.72 -2.59
N ASP A 105 -15.91 11.90 -3.34
CA ASP A 105 -15.46 10.56 -3.76
C ASP A 105 -13.97 10.69 -4.12
N PRO A 106 -13.07 9.84 -3.60
CA PRO A 106 -11.68 9.92 -3.99
C PRO A 106 -11.66 9.81 -5.51
N GLU A 107 -11.30 10.92 -6.18
CA GLU A 107 -11.10 10.87 -7.61
C GLU A 107 -10.13 9.70 -7.83
N PRO A 108 -10.42 8.78 -8.77
CA PRO A 108 -9.41 7.82 -9.16
C PRO A 108 -8.14 8.62 -9.41
N LEU A 109 -7.01 8.21 -8.83
CA LEU A 109 -5.69 8.81 -9.00
C LEU A 109 -5.24 8.64 -10.47
N VAL A 110 -6.03 9.18 -11.39
CA VAL A 110 -5.65 9.57 -12.73
C VAL A 110 -5.37 11.04 -12.54
N ALA A 111 -4.10 11.40 -12.37
CA ALA A 111 -3.64 12.78 -12.31
C ALA A 111 -4.37 13.62 -13.37
N ARG A 112 -5.41 14.36 -12.96
CA ARG A 112 -6.13 15.29 -13.82
C ARG A 112 -5.25 16.50 -13.96
N ARG A 113 -4.31 16.38 -14.89
CA ARG A 113 -3.39 17.42 -15.28
C ARG A 113 -4.16 18.52 -16.03
N HIS A 114 -4.65 19.50 -15.29
CA HIS A 114 -5.38 20.68 -15.79
C HIS A 114 -4.53 21.66 -16.63
N TRP A 115 -3.46 21.21 -17.30
CA TRP A 115 -2.51 22.08 -18.00
C TRP A 115 -3.03 22.70 -19.32
N ARG A 116 -4.26 22.38 -19.74
CA ARG A 116 -4.80 22.79 -21.04
C ARG A 116 -5.10 24.29 -21.19
N TRP A 117 -5.14 25.08 -20.11
CA TRP A 117 -5.25 26.56 -20.18
C TRP A 117 -3.97 27.30 -19.77
N ILE A 118 -2.95 26.57 -19.32
CA ILE A 118 -1.70 27.14 -18.80
C ILE A 118 -0.73 27.48 -19.94
N ALA A 119 -0.80 26.81 -21.09
CA ALA A 119 0.09 27.07 -22.21
C ALA A 119 -0.11 28.44 -22.88
N VAL A 120 -1.34 28.99 -22.89
CA VAL A 120 -1.61 30.37 -23.35
C VAL A 120 -1.32 31.40 -22.24
N GLY A 121 -1.46 30.98 -20.97
CA GLY A 121 -1.02 31.76 -19.81
C GLY A 121 0.50 31.89 -19.71
N LEU A 122 1.29 30.93 -20.19
CA LEU A 122 2.74 30.88 -19.97
C LEU A 122 3.50 32.04 -20.61
N VAL A 123 3.03 32.55 -21.76
CA VAL A 123 3.64 33.73 -22.42
C VAL A 123 3.32 35.03 -21.67
N ALA A 124 2.15 35.11 -21.01
CA ALA A 124 1.82 36.20 -20.09
C ALA A 124 2.52 36.05 -18.72
N VAL A 125 2.76 34.81 -18.28
CA VAL A 125 3.48 34.46 -17.04
C VAL A 125 4.98 34.66 -17.17
N VAL A 126 5.60 34.60 -18.35
CA VAL A 126 7.01 35.01 -18.52
C VAL A 126 7.17 36.53 -18.40
N LEU A 127 6.18 37.32 -18.83
CA LEU A 127 6.17 38.78 -18.67
C LEU A 127 5.75 39.24 -17.27
N LEU A 128 4.93 38.45 -16.56
CA LEU A 128 4.60 38.67 -15.14
C LEU A 128 5.62 38.02 -14.17
N GLY A 129 6.36 37.01 -14.63
CA GLY A 129 7.34 36.24 -13.85
C GLY A 129 8.62 37.03 -13.56
N ALA A 130 8.99 37.97 -14.43
CA ALA A 130 10.04 38.94 -14.12
C ALA A 130 9.64 39.91 -12.98
N GLY A 131 8.33 40.07 -12.70
CA GLY A 131 7.81 40.81 -11.55
C GLY A 131 7.63 39.94 -10.29
N ALA A 132 7.33 38.65 -10.45
CA ALA A 132 7.13 37.72 -9.34
C ALA A 132 8.43 37.24 -8.69
N VAL A 133 9.56 37.21 -9.41
CA VAL A 133 10.88 36.87 -8.82
C VAL A 133 11.38 37.96 -7.85
N TRP A 134 10.80 39.16 -7.87
CA TRP A 134 11.08 40.21 -6.88
C TRP A 134 10.07 40.24 -5.70
N LEU A 135 9.03 39.39 -5.72
CA LEU A 135 7.95 39.36 -4.71
C LEU A 135 7.61 37.94 -4.17
N GLY A 136 8.25 36.88 -4.67
CA GLY A 136 7.90 35.48 -4.40
C GLY A 136 8.81 34.73 -3.43
N GLY A 137 9.52 35.43 -2.54
CA GLY A 137 10.26 34.83 -1.43
C GLY A 137 9.50 34.93 -0.12
N ARG A 138 8.29 34.35 -0.04
CA ARG A 138 7.69 33.97 1.24
C ARG A 138 7.73 32.46 1.32
N GLY A 139 8.71 31.93 2.06
CA GLY A 139 8.53 30.61 2.66
C GLY A 139 7.27 30.66 3.53
N ASN A 140 6.62 29.52 3.74
CA ASN A 140 5.49 29.46 4.67
C ASN A 140 5.96 30.00 6.03
N ASP A 141 5.52 31.20 6.40
CA ASP A 141 5.78 31.86 7.70
C ASP A 141 5.00 31.18 8.86
N LEU A 142 4.49 29.96 8.66
CA LEU A 142 3.73 29.21 9.65
C LEU A 142 4.68 28.39 10.53
N GLU A 143 4.46 28.44 11.84
CA GLU A 143 5.30 27.73 12.82
C GLU A 143 5.27 26.20 12.57
N PRO A 144 6.40 25.49 12.68
CA PRO A 144 6.43 24.05 12.48
C PRO A 144 5.61 23.28 13.53
N VAL A 145 4.93 22.22 13.09
CA VAL A 145 4.35 21.21 13.96
C VAL A 145 5.44 20.24 14.37
N HIS A 146 5.64 20.07 15.67
CA HIS A 146 6.73 19.23 16.18
C HIS A 146 6.22 17.85 16.59
N LEU A 147 6.92 16.81 16.15
CA LEU A 147 6.86 15.46 16.72
C LEU A 147 8.16 15.20 17.49
N ALA A 148 8.10 14.40 18.54
CA ALA A 148 9.31 13.91 19.20
C ALA A 148 9.58 12.46 18.79
N PHE A 149 10.84 12.11 18.59
CA PHE A 149 11.32 10.75 18.44
C PHE A 149 12.26 10.42 19.60
N VAL A 150 11.97 9.34 20.33
CA VAL A 150 12.77 8.92 21.48
C VAL A 150 13.14 7.45 21.32
N ALA A 151 14.42 7.20 21.10
CA ALA A 151 15.00 5.87 21.08
C ALA A 151 16.49 5.95 21.40
N GLY A 152 16.97 5.06 22.25
CA GLY A 152 18.37 4.90 22.59
C GLY A 152 18.79 3.44 22.51
N GLY A 153 20.09 3.20 22.53
CA GLY A 153 20.64 1.85 22.44
C GLY A 153 22.15 1.82 22.64
N SER A 154 22.67 0.63 22.93
CA SER A 154 24.11 0.34 22.91
C SER A 154 24.72 0.54 21.52
N SER A 155 26.05 0.43 21.38
CA SER A 155 26.72 0.48 20.07
C SER A 155 26.13 -0.52 19.07
N ASP A 156 25.64 -1.65 19.58
CA ASP A 156 25.14 -2.77 18.79
C ASP A 156 23.71 -2.51 18.28
N GLU A 157 22.93 -1.71 19.02
CA GLU A 157 21.57 -1.28 18.66
C GLU A 157 21.54 0.04 17.86
N ALA A 158 22.69 0.69 17.65
CA ALA A 158 22.79 1.95 16.91
C ALA A 158 22.25 1.85 15.47
N ARG A 159 22.27 0.65 14.87
CA ARG A 159 21.67 0.38 13.57
C ARG A 159 20.14 0.40 13.65
N THR A 160 19.58 -0.19 14.70
CA THR A 160 18.14 -0.25 14.97
C THR A 160 17.57 1.15 15.24
N VAL A 161 18.25 1.96 16.06
CA VAL A 161 17.84 3.36 16.29
C VAL A 161 17.87 4.17 14.99
N ARG A 162 18.94 4.03 14.20
CA ARG A 162 19.08 4.74 12.91
C ARG A 162 18.00 4.38 11.91
N THR A 163 17.69 3.09 11.74
CA THR A 163 16.71 2.65 10.75
C THR A 163 15.28 3.09 11.11
N MET A 164 14.94 3.16 12.40
CA MET A 164 13.70 3.77 12.86
C MET A 164 13.64 5.27 12.57
N LEU A 165 14.71 6.01 12.89
CA LEU A 165 14.79 7.45 12.64
C LEU A 165 14.68 7.78 11.14
N ASP A 166 15.40 7.04 10.29
CA ASP A 166 15.36 7.18 8.84
C ASP A 166 13.93 6.90 8.30
N ALA A 167 13.24 5.90 8.87
CA ALA A 167 11.86 5.59 8.47
C ALA A 167 10.86 6.69 8.87
N VAL A 168 10.99 7.28 10.06
CA VAL A 168 10.17 8.42 10.48
C VAL A 168 10.43 9.62 9.56
N ASN A 169 11.70 9.94 9.31
CA ASN A 169 12.08 11.05 8.43
C ASN A 169 11.55 10.86 7.01
N LEU A 170 11.52 9.64 6.48
CA LEU A 170 10.95 9.37 5.17
C LEU A 170 9.47 9.80 5.09
N VAL A 171 8.67 9.56 6.14
CA VAL A 171 7.27 10.04 6.20
C VAL A 171 7.21 11.56 6.26
N LEU A 172 8.06 12.18 7.08
CA LEU A 172 8.02 13.63 7.29
C LEU A 172 8.51 14.41 6.07
N ASP A 173 9.53 13.90 5.38
CA ASP A 173 10.00 14.42 4.09
C ASP A 173 8.85 14.39 3.07
N ASP A 174 8.16 13.25 2.91
CA ASP A 174 7.01 13.12 2.00
C ASP A 174 5.87 14.09 2.35
N VAL A 175 5.61 14.31 3.65
CA VAL A 175 4.60 15.26 4.15
C VAL A 175 5.00 16.70 3.84
N ASN A 176 6.25 17.07 4.06
CA ASN A 176 6.77 18.40 3.83
C ASN A 176 6.86 18.75 2.34
N ASP A 177 7.30 17.80 1.51
CA ASP A 177 7.31 17.93 0.05
C ASP A 177 5.88 18.09 -0.52
N SER A 178 4.88 17.56 0.18
CA SER A 178 3.46 17.75 -0.14
C SER A 178 2.85 19.04 0.42
N GLY A 179 3.66 19.94 1.01
CA GLY A 179 3.21 21.23 1.55
C GLY A 179 2.89 21.24 3.04
N GLY A 180 3.25 20.19 3.79
CA GLY A 180 3.09 20.12 5.24
C GLY A 180 1.70 19.67 5.72
N ILE A 181 1.38 19.94 6.99
CA ILE A 181 0.07 19.67 7.60
C ILE A 181 -0.66 20.99 7.76
N GLY A 182 -1.73 21.19 6.99
CA GLY A 182 -2.44 22.48 6.97
C GLY A 182 -1.56 23.66 6.53
N GLY A 183 -0.49 23.40 5.77
CA GLY A 183 0.53 24.39 5.37
C GLY A 183 1.69 24.55 6.36
N HIS A 184 1.61 23.95 7.56
CA HIS A 184 2.69 23.97 8.53
C HIS A 184 3.73 22.89 8.20
N PRO A 185 5.03 23.21 8.15
CA PRO A 185 6.07 22.18 8.04
C PRO A 185 6.05 21.31 9.30
N VAL A 186 6.50 20.06 9.17
CA VAL A 186 6.65 19.12 10.29
C VAL A 186 8.13 18.95 10.60
N GLU A 187 8.48 19.10 11.87
CA GLU A 187 9.85 18.93 12.37
C GLU A 187 9.92 17.84 13.44
N LEU A 188 11.05 17.14 13.49
CA LEU A 188 11.30 16.05 14.42
C LEU A 188 12.31 16.45 15.50
N LEU A 189 11.89 16.37 16.77
CA LEU A 189 12.74 16.52 17.94
C LEU A 189 13.30 15.16 18.32
N VAL A 190 14.62 14.96 18.16
CA VAL A 190 15.27 13.66 18.40
C VAL A 190 15.91 13.65 19.80
N HIS A 191 15.55 12.65 20.61
CA HIS A 191 16.09 12.43 21.94
C HIS A 191 16.63 11.00 22.08
N ASP A 192 17.75 10.87 22.80
CA ASP A 192 18.38 9.61 23.13
C ASP A 192 18.21 9.34 24.64
N ASP A 193 17.55 8.23 24.95
CA ASP A 193 17.34 7.74 26.32
C ASP A 193 18.36 6.66 26.74
N ALA A 194 19.33 6.37 25.87
CA ALA A 194 20.35 5.33 26.02
C ALA A 194 19.80 3.94 26.38
N ASN A 195 18.53 3.67 26.08
CA ASN A 195 17.81 2.47 26.53
C ASN A 195 17.83 2.29 28.06
N GLN A 196 17.77 3.40 28.82
CA GLN A 196 17.79 3.39 30.29
C GLN A 196 16.51 4.02 30.86
N PRO A 197 15.78 3.32 31.76
CA PRO A 197 14.52 3.83 32.33
C PRO A 197 14.62 5.23 32.98
N GLU A 198 15.69 5.50 33.72
CA GLU A 198 15.85 6.81 34.37
C GLU A 198 16.10 7.94 33.37
N GLN A 199 16.92 7.69 32.34
CA GLN A 199 17.14 8.67 31.27
C GLN A 199 15.88 8.84 30.42
N ALA A 200 15.10 7.79 30.18
CA ALA A 200 13.82 7.88 29.48
C ALA A 200 12.85 8.81 30.20
N ARG A 201 12.76 8.73 31.53
CA ARG A 201 11.97 9.66 32.35
C ARG A 201 12.50 11.09 32.25
N GLU A 202 13.81 11.30 32.31
CA GLU A 202 14.44 12.62 32.13
C GLU A 202 14.13 13.22 30.75
N ARG A 203 14.25 12.45 29.66
CA ARG A 203 13.89 12.89 28.31
C ARG A 203 12.40 13.20 28.18
N ALA A 204 11.55 12.41 28.82
CA ALA A 204 10.12 12.71 28.85
C ALA A 204 9.82 14.04 29.56
N GLU A 205 10.49 14.31 30.69
CA GLU A 205 10.38 15.58 31.42
C GLU A 205 10.86 16.76 30.58
N GLU A 206 11.97 16.61 29.85
CA GLU A 206 12.50 17.61 28.90
C GLU A 206 11.52 17.91 27.76
N ILE A 207 10.95 16.88 27.12
CA ILE A 207 9.99 17.03 26.02
C ILE A 207 8.72 17.74 26.49
N VAL A 208 8.23 17.38 27.69
CA VAL A 208 7.07 18.03 28.29
C VAL A 208 7.37 19.49 28.64
N ALA A 209 8.56 19.79 29.17
CA ALA A 209 8.98 21.14 29.52
C ALA A 209 9.20 22.04 28.28
N ASP A 210 9.69 21.49 27.17
CA ASP A 210 9.79 22.18 25.88
C ASP A 210 8.40 22.56 25.34
N GLY A 211 7.43 21.64 25.49
CA GLY A 211 6.02 21.92 25.24
C GLY A 211 5.60 21.95 23.77
N ARG A 212 6.52 21.90 22.79
CA ARG A 212 6.17 21.99 21.36
C ARG A 212 5.61 20.69 20.76
N ALA A 213 6.04 19.53 21.29
CA ALA A 213 5.69 18.23 20.72
C ALA A 213 4.18 17.95 20.75
N ARG A 214 3.61 17.44 19.65
CA ARG A 214 2.20 17.05 19.54
C ARG A 214 1.96 15.55 19.76
N ALA A 215 2.97 14.76 19.48
CA ALA A 215 3.04 13.35 19.82
C ALA A 215 4.51 12.93 19.95
N VAL A 216 4.72 11.82 20.64
CA VAL A 216 6.01 11.14 20.76
C VAL A 216 5.96 9.85 19.96
N ILE A 217 6.99 9.57 19.17
CA ILE A 217 7.25 8.28 18.54
C ILE A 217 8.36 7.62 19.36
N GLY A 218 8.02 6.60 20.12
CA GLY A 218 8.88 6.01 21.14
C GLY A 218 8.11 5.67 22.42
N HIS A 219 8.75 5.12 23.44
CA HIS A 219 10.16 4.75 23.49
C HIS A 219 10.40 3.38 22.83
N MET A 220 11.66 2.99 22.64
CA MET A 220 12.02 1.75 21.94
C MET A 220 11.72 0.49 22.77
N THR A 221 11.98 0.48 24.07
CA THR A 221 11.82 -0.72 24.90
C THR A 221 10.67 -0.59 25.90
N THR A 222 10.19 -1.73 26.40
CA THR A 222 9.13 -1.80 27.41
C THR A 222 9.50 -1.01 28.66
N ASP A 223 10.71 -1.23 29.20
CA ASP A 223 11.13 -0.62 30.46
C ASP A 223 11.28 0.90 30.36
N THR A 224 11.80 1.42 29.23
CA THR A 224 11.88 2.88 29.01
C THR A 224 10.51 3.50 28.79
N SER A 225 9.62 2.81 28.06
CA SER A 225 8.24 3.28 27.81
C SER A 225 7.44 3.36 29.12
N LEU A 226 7.52 2.34 29.98
CA LEU A 226 6.84 2.33 31.29
C LEU A 226 7.36 3.43 32.22
N SER A 227 8.66 3.74 32.17
CA SER A 227 9.26 4.81 32.96
C SER A 227 8.80 6.21 32.52
N ALA A 228 8.62 6.42 31.20
CA ALA A 228 8.15 7.67 30.62
C ALA A 228 6.62 7.87 30.72
N ALA A 229 5.84 6.78 30.79
CA ALA A 229 4.37 6.81 30.76
C ALA A 229 3.72 7.76 31.78
N PRO A 230 4.09 7.79 33.06
CA PRO A 230 3.48 8.70 34.03
C PRO A 230 3.70 10.18 33.69
N VAL A 231 4.84 10.51 33.07
CA VAL A 231 5.20 11.90 32.70
C VAL A 231 4.34 12.38 31.54
N TYR A 232 4.24 11.57 30.48
CA TYR A 232 3.41 11.89 29.32
C TYR A 232 1.92 11.93 29.65
N GLU A 233 1.46 11.03 30.53
CA GLU A 233 0.08 11.00 31.00
C GLU A 233 -0.29 12.26 31.78
N ALA A 234 0.57 12.68 32.72
CA ALA A 234 0.35 13.91 33.49
C ALA A 234 0.32 15.17 32.59
N ALA A 235 1.09 15.16 31.49
CA ALA A 235 1.15 16.25 30.52
C ALA A 235 0.10 16.17 29.40
N GLY A 236 -0.65 15.07 29.33
CA GLY A 236 -1.56 14.78 28.24
C GLY A 236 -0.90 14.78 26.88
N LEU A 237 0.28 14.15 26.75
CA LEU A 237 1.06 14.02 25.51
C LEU A 237 0.96 12.57 25.02
N PRO A 238 0.34 12.27 23.85
CA PRO A 238 0.30 10.91 23.36
C PRO A 238 1.67 10.42 22.91
N ALA A 239 1.97 9.17 23.24
CA ALA A 239 3.15 8.45 22.78
C ALA A 239 2.74 7.20 21.99
N ILE A 240 3.39 6.99 20.85
CA ILE A 240 3.17 5.87 19.93
C ILE A 240 4.49 5.09 19.89
N THR A 241 4.56 3.98 20.62
CA THR A 241 5.74 3.13 20.59
C THR A 241 5.74 2.23 19.35
N PRO A 242 6.83 2.18 18.59
CA PRO A 242 6.93 1.30 17.44
C PRO A 242 7.29 -0.15 17.79
N THR A 243 7.78 -0.41 19.00
CA THR A 243 8.55 -1.64 19.30
C THR A 243 8.32 -2.20 20.71
N ALA A 244 7.77 -1.44 21.66
CA ALA A 244 7.48 -1.98 22.99
C ALA A 244 6.20 -2.83 22.98
N THR A 245 6.35 -4.12 23.30
CA THR A 245 5.31 -5.15 23.11
C THR A 245 4.53 -5.50 24.38
N SER A 246 4.95 -5.04 25.56
CA SER A 246 4.26 -5.41 26.81
C SER A 246 2.82 -4.90 26.83
N ASP A 247 1.89 -5.76 27.23
CA ASP A 247 0.49 -5.37 27.37
C ASP A 247 0.25 -4.46 28.57
N GLU A 248 1.13 -4.48 29.58
CA GLU A 248 1.08 -3.58 30.74
C GLU A 248 1.25 -2.12 30.32
N LEU A 249 2.01 -1.84 29.26
CA LEU A 249 2.23 -0.47 28.79
C LEU A 249 0.93 0.21 28.37
N VAL A 250 0.14 -0.47 27.53
CA VAL A 250 -1.17 0.04 27.13
C VAL A 250 -2.19 -0.14 28.26
N ALA A 251 -2.08 -1.13 29.14
CA ALA A 251 -3.00 -1.26 30.28
C ALA A 251 -2.86 -0.10 31.28
N SER A 252 -1.62 0.32 31.57
CA SER A 252 -1.29 1.29 32.62
C SER A 252 -1.48 2.75 32.23
N SER A 253 -1.44 3.12 30.94
CA SER A 253 -1.61 4.51 30.51
C SER A 253 -2.48 4.73 29.27
N PRO A 254 -3.55 5.56 29.32
CA PRO A 254 -4.39 5.93 28.17
C PRO A 254 -3.67 6.77 27.11
N TRP A 255 -2.45 7.22 27.39
CA TRP A 255 -1.66 8.05 26.50
C TRP A 255 -0.61 7.29 25.70
N PHE A 256 -0.44 6.00 25.98
CA PHE A 256 0.41 5.12 25.20
C PHE A 256 -0.40 4.28 24.22
N LEU A 257 0.06 4.29 22.98
CA LEU A 257 -0.42 3.44 21.88
C LEU A 257 0.78 2.73 21.28
N ARG A 258 0.57 1.58 20.63
CA ARG A 258 1.65 0.85 19.96
C ARG A 258 1.31 0.48 18.53
N THR A 259 2.31 0.54 17.65
CA THR A 259 2.18 -0.01 16.30
C THR A 259 2.68 -1.43 16.17
N VAL A 260 3.40 -2.00 17.14
CA VAL A 260 3.73 -3.44 17.16
C VAL A 260 2.60 -4.27 17.79
N PHE A 261 2.58 -5.59 17.55
CA PHE A 261 1.69 -6.51 18.28
C PHE A 261 2.09 -6.62 19.76
N GLY A 262 1.19 -7.15 20.58
CA GLY A 262 1.44 -7.37 22.02
C GLY A 262 2.06 -8.72 22.36
N ASN A 263 2.69 -8.78 23.53
CA ASN A 263 3.27 -9.99 24.11
C ASN A 263 2.25 -11.10 24.33
N ARG A 264 1.02 -10.79 24.73
CA ARG A 264 -0.04 -11.80 24.83
C ARG A 264 -0.30 -12.48 23.48
N ALA A 265 -0.48 -11.69 22.43
CA ALA A 265 -0.72 -12.23 21.08
C ALA A 265 0.50 -13.05 20.62
N GLN A 266 1.70 -12.54 20.86
CA GLN A 266 2.95 -13.22 20.54
C GLN A 266 3.10 -14.56 21.29
N SER A 267 2.82 -14.59 22.58
CA SER A 267 2.96 -15.79 23.42
C SER A 267 1.91 -16.86 23.14
N GLU A 268 0.65 -16.47 22.94
CA GLU A 268 -0.43 -17.38 22.51
C GLU A 268 -0.08 -18.01 21.16
N PHE A 269 0.43 -17.20 20.23
CA PHE A 269 0.87 -17.65 18.92
C PHE A 269 2.08 -18.59 19.00
N ALA A 270 3.11 -18.25 19.79
CA ALA A 270 4.29 -19.10 20.00
C ALA A 270 3.90 -20.48 20.56
N ALA A 271 2.99 -20.52 21.55
CA ALA A 271 2.51 -21.76 22.13
C ALA A 271 1.80 -22.64 21.11
N ALA A 272 0.92 -22.05 20.31
CA ALA A 272 0.22 -22.75 19.23
C ALA A 272 1.17 -23.26 18.15
N TYR A 273 2.14 -22.45 17.74
CA TYR A 273 3.11 -22.79 16.72
C TYR A 273 4.01 -23.94 17.18
N LEU A 274 4.59 -23.84 18.38
CA LEU A 274 5.42 -24.90 18.95
C LEU A 274 4.62 -26.20 19.13
N GLY A 275 3.39 -26.12 19.65
CA GLY A 275 2.55 -27.30 19.89
C GLY A 275 2.01 -27.97 18.63
N SER A 276 1.58 -27.18 17.66
CA SER A 276 0.77 -27.67 16.51
C SER A 276 1.58 -27.76 15.21
N VAL A 277 2.56 -26.87 14.99
CA VAL A 277 3.43 -26.90 13.79
C VAL A 277 4.69 -27.71 14.07
N LEU A 278 5.37 -27.44 15.19
CA LEU A 278 6.59 -28.16 15.56
C LEU A 278 6.31 -29.44 16.36
N GLY A 279 5.05 -29.71 16.71
CA GLY A 279 4.64 -30.94 17.40
C GLY A 279 5.20 -31.08 18.82
N ALA A 280 5.66 -29.98 19.43
CA ALA A 280 6.31 -29.99 20.73
C ALA A 280 5.28 -30.30 21.82
N ARG A 281 5.55 -31.34 22.62
CA ARG A 281 4.79 -31.67 23.85
C ARG A 281 5.52 -31.29 25.12
N ARG A 282 6.79 -30.94 25.01
CA ARG A 282 7.64 -30.50 26.10
C ARG A 282 8.56 -29.39 25.61
N VAL A 283 8.57 -28.26 26.31
CA VAL A 283 9.37 -27.07 25.94
C VAL A 283 10.06 -26.54 27.18
N SER A 284 11.31 -26.10 27.04
CA SER A 284 12.01 -25.34 28.08
C SER A 284 11.86 -23.85 27.81
N VAL A 285 11.64 -23.03 28.83
CA VAL A 285 11.54 -21.58 28.71
C VAL A 285 12.74 -20.95 29.38
N LEU A 286 13.48 -20.13 28.64
CA LEU A 286 14.49 -19.23 29.19
C LEU A 286 13.96 -17.80 29.01
N SER A 287 14.00 -17.01 30.06
CA SER A 287 13.63 -15.59 30.02
C SER A 287 14.68 -14.74 30.71
N GLU A 288 14.86 -13.50 30.27
CA GLU A 288 15.58 -12.50 31.07
C GLU A 288 14.68 -11.95 32.19
N ASP A 289 15.30 -11.42 33.25
CA ASP A 289 14.63 -10.71 34.35
C ASP A 289 14.29 -9.25 33.97
N SER A 290 13.60 -9.06 32.85
CA SER A 290 13.03 -7.78 32.39
C SER A 290 11.51 -7.87 32.28
N GLU A 291 10.81 -6.73 32.15
CA GLU A 291 9.36 -6.78 31.95
C GLU A 291 9.00 -7.45 30.61
N TYR A 292 9.77 -7.18 29.57
CA TYR A 292 9.62 -7.85 28.28
C TYR A 292 9.77 -9.37 28.40
N GLY A 293 10.83 -9.86 29.05
CA GLY A 293 11.10 -11.29 29.19
C GLY A 293 10.06 -12.02 30.05
N ARG A 294 9.67 -11.42 31.18
CA ARG A 294 8.68 -11.99 32.11
C ARG A 294 7.29 -12.07 31.50
N ASP A 295 6.84 -11.03 30.80
CA ASP A 295 5.51 -10.98 30.20
C ASP A 295 5.34 -12.03 29.09
N ILE A 296 6.35 -12.18 28.21
CA ILE A 296 6.37 -13.25 27.20
C ILE A 296 6.35 -14.63 27.85
N ARG A 297 7.25 -14.86 28.83
CA ARG A 297 7.34 -16.13 29.59
C ARG A 297 5.98 -16.49 30.19
N ASP A 298 5.38 -15.57 30.95
CA ASP A 298 4.14 -15.80 31.67
C ASP A 298 2.98 -16.08 30.71
N GLY A 299 2.88 -15.32 29.61
CA GLY A 299 1.94 -15.58 28.53
C GLY A 299 2.14 -16.96 27.90
N PHE A 300 3.39 -17.34 27.62
CA PHE A 300 3.73 -18.58 26.94
C PHE A 300 3.47 -19.80 27.82
N VAL A 301 3.92 -19.78 29.09
CA VAL A 301 3.70 -20.86 30.06
C VAL A 301 2.20 -21.13 30.25
N ARG A 302 1.39 -20.06 30.33
CA ARG A 302 -0.07 -20.20 30.40
C ARG A 302 -0.67 -20.81 29.14
N ALA A 303 -0.31 -20.29 27.96
CA ALA A 303 -0.87 -20.74 26.69
C ALA A 303 -0.43 -22.17 26.31
N PHE A 304 0.83 -22.52 26.58
CA PHE A 304 1.40 -23.82 26.21
C PHE A 304 0.83 -24.99 27.02
N ALA A 305 0.22 -24.73 28.17
CA ALA A 305 -0.46 -25.76 28.98
C ALA A 305 -1.56 -26.52 28.20
N ALA A 306 -2.14 -25.91 27.15
CA ALA A 306 -3.09 -26.57 26.25
C ALA A 306 -2.42 -27.54 25.25
N HIS A 307 -1.12 -27.42 25.03
CA HIS A 307 -0.36 -28.17 24.02
C HIS A 307 0.59 -29.21 24.64
N GLY A 308 1.17 -28.92 25.80
CA GLY A 308 2.20 -29.74 26.43
C GLY A 308 2.61 -29.26 27.82
N ALA A 309 3.77 -29.70 28.28
CA ALA A 309 4.33 -29.36 29.59
C ALA A 309 5.60 -28.52 29.48
N ILE A 310 5.81 -27.63 30.45
CA ILE A 310 7.08 -26.89 30.58
C ILE A 310 8.11 -27.80 31.26
N ALA A 311 9.22 -28.06 30.58
CA ALA A 311 10.33 -28.88 31.07
C ALA A 311 11.11 -28.16 32.17
N HIS A 312 11.54 -26.95 31.83
CA HIS A 312 12.30 -26.04 32.67
C HIS A 312 11.78 -24.64 32.44
N ASP A 313 11.76 -23.84 33.50
CA ASP A 313 11.34 -22.45 33.47
C ASP A 313 12.42 -21.64 34.20
N LEU A 314 13.32 -21.05 33.41
CA LEU A 314 14.60 -20.54 33.86
C LEU A 314 14.70 -19.04 33.59
N THR A 315 14.67 -18.23 34.65
CA THR A 315 14.86 -16.78 34.55
C THR A 315 16.31 -16.41 34.81
N VAL A 316 16.97 -15.87 33.80
CA VAL A 316 18.36 -15.40 33.87
C VAL A 316 18.38 -13.96 34.39
N GLY A 317 19.12 -13.73 35.48
CA GLY A 317 19.30 -12.39 36.02
C GLY A 317 20.07 -11.47 35.05
N ALA A 318 19.74 -10.18 35.05
CA ALA A 318 20.49 -9.19 34.27
C ALA A 318 22.00 -9.26 34.60
N ALA A 319 22.85 -9.16 33.56
CA ALA A 319 24.31 -9.26 33.72
C ALA A 319 24.80 -8.28 34.80
N GLY A 320 25.26 -8.81 35.94
CA GLY A 320 25.70 -8.04 37.12
C GLY A 320 24.91 -8.28 38.40
N ALA A 321 23.75 -8.94 38.35
CA ALA A 321 22.99 -9.33 39.55
C ALA A 321 23.46 -10.68 40.09
N THR A 322 24.49 -10.67 40.94
CA THR A 322 24.75 -11.81 41.83
C THR A 322 23.66 -11.87 42.89
N SER A 323 22.82 -12.89 42.88
CA SER A 323 21.99 -13.20 44.05
C SER A 323 21.74 -14.70 44.22
N ALA A 324 22.06 -15.11 45.44
CA ALA A 324 22.06 -16.41 46.06
C ALA A 324 21.02 -17.45 45.57
N VAL A 325 21.54 -18.68 45.45
CA VAL A 325 20.82 -19.96 45.41
C VAL A 325 19.67 -19.99 46.43
N GLY A 326 18.44 -20.11 45.93
CA GLY A 326 17.23 -20.39 46.72
C GLY A 326 16.75 -21.83 46.51
N THR A 327 16.47 -22.54 47.60
CA THR A 327 15.96 -23.91 47.61
C THR A 327 14.47 -23.96 47.22
N ALA A 328 14.10 -25.09 46.60
CA ALA A 328 12.76 -25.56 46.23
C ALA A 328 11.57 -24.63 46.54
N GLY A 329 11.01 -24.02 45.49
CA GLY A 329 9.73 -23.29 45.51
C GLY A 329 9.82 -21.77 45.43
N GLN A 330 11.03 -21.19 45.31
CA GLN A 330 11.21 -19.75 45.10
C GLN A 330 11.85 -19.43 43.74
N ARG A 331 11.33 -18.37 43.11
CA ARG A 331 11.90 -17.63 41.97
C ARG A 331 13.38 -17.37 42.26
N GLY A 332 14.27 -18.15 41.66
CA GLY A 332 15.71 -18.00 41.79
C GLY A 332 16.28 -17.56 40.45
N ASN A 333 16.88 -16.37 40.40
CA ASN A 333 17.63 -15.94 39.24
C ASN A 333 18.77 -16.94 39.00
N THR A 334 18.80 -17.58 37.83
CA THR A 334 19.87 -18.46 37.39
C THR A 334 20.94 -17.66 36.63
N THR A 335 22.16 -18.17 36.55
CA THR A 335 23.13 -17.65 35.57
C THR A 335 22.92 -18.30 34.20
N VAL A 336 23.48 -17.70 33.15
CA VAL A 336 23.47 -18.29 31.80
C VAL A 336 24.12 -19.68 31.81
N GLU A 337 25.22 -19.85 32.52
CA GLU A 337 25.95 -21.12 32.62
C GLU A 337 25.09 -22.21 33.27
N GLN A 338 24.44 -21.89 34.38
CA GLN A 338 23.53 -22.82 35.06
C GLN A 338 22.33 -23.21 34.17
N ALA A 339 21.79 -22.26 33.40
CA ALA A 339 20.72 -22.56 32.46
C ALA A 339 21.18 -23.50 31.34
N VAL A 340 22.36 -23.24 30.78
CA VAL A 340 23.00 -24.08 29.75
C VAL A 340 23.29 -25.48 30.30
N GLU A 341 23.84 -25.61 31.51
CA GLU A 341 24.10 -26.90 32.16
C GLU A 341 22.81 -27.69 32.39
N THR A 342 21.75 -27.02 32.86
CA THR A 342 20.43 -27.63 33.08
C THR A 342 19.87 -28.19 31.78
N LEU A 343 19.89 -27.41 30.69
CA LEU A 343 19.39 -27.84 29.38
C LEU A 343 20.27 -28.90 28.71
N LYS A 344 21.58 -28.91 29.00
CA LYS A 344 22.51 -29.92 28.50
C LYS A 344 22.33 -31.27 29.21
N ALA A 345 22.05 -31.23 30.50
CA ALA A 345 21.85 -32.43 31.32
C ALA A 345 20.52 -33.13 31.03
N ASP A 346 19.59 -32.45 30.35
CA ASP A 346 18.27 -32.99 30.02
C ASP A 346 18.27 -33.75 28.68
N PRO A 347 18.16 -35.09 28.69
CA PRO A 347 18.13 -35.89 27.46
C PRO A 347 16.83 -35.71 26.65
N ASP A 348 15.75 -35.22 27.28
CA ASP A 348 14.42 -35.07 26.71
C ASP A 348 14.02 -33.57 26.57
N ARG A 349 15.02 -32.68 26.41
CA ARG A 349 14.89 -31.21 26.56
C ARG A 349 13.85 -30.50 25.67
N GLY A 350 13.40 -31.14 24.59
CA GLY A 350 12.48 -30.53 23.61
C GLY A 350 13.03 -29.21 23.01
N PRO A 351 12.18 -28.42 22.33
CA PRO A 351 12.52 -27.06 21.92
C PRO A 351 12.72 -26.10 23.10
N VAL A 352 13.44 -25.01 22.85
CA VAL A 352 13.68 -23.94 23.83
C VAL A 352 12.99 -22.65 23.38
N MET A 353 12.06 -22.13 24.18
CA MET A 353 11.51 -20.79 24.06
C MET A 353 12.44 -19.78 24.73
N VAL A 354 12.87 -18.75 24.01
CA VAL A 354 13.82 -17.73 24.48
C VAL A 354 13.15 -16.37 24.45
N ALA A 355 12.90 -15.80 25.63
CA ALA A 355 12.27 -14.50 25.85
C ALA A 355 13.31 -13.48 26.38
N PHE A 356 14.14 -12.95 25.46
CA PHE A 356 15.23 -12.02 25.76
C PHE A 356 15.25 -10.86 24.77
N GLN A 357 15.76 -9.69 25.16
CA GLN A 357 16.16 -8.65 24.21
C GLN A 357 17.35 -9.11 23.36
N GLU A 358 17.64 -8.41 22.25
CA GLU A 358 18.60 -8.84 21.23
C GLU A 358 19.99 -9.19 21.81
N GLY A 359 20.60 -8.26 22.56
CA GLY A 359 21.95 -8.43 23.12
C GLY A 359 22.07 -9.60 24.12
N PRO A 360 21.29 -9.61 25.22
CA PRO A 360 21.25 -10.74 26.16
C PRO A 360 20.87 -12.07 25.49
N GLY A 361 19.94 -12.04 24.53
CA GLY A 361 19.53 -13.19 23.73
C GLY A 361 20.68 -13.77 22.91
N LEU A 362 21.52 -12.91 22.32
CA LEU A 362 22.71 -13.31 21.57
C LEU A 362 23.69 -14.06 22.46
N ASP A 363 23.89 -13.62 23.71
CA ASP A 363 24.75 -14.34 24.66
C ASP A 363 24.19 -15.70 25.04
N VAL A 364 22.93 -15.76 25.47
CA VAL A 364 22.31 -17.01 25.91
C VAL A 364 22.26 -18.03 24.78
N VAL A 365 21.78 -17.64 23.60
CA VAL A 365 21.70 -18.55 22.45
C VAL A 365 23.10 -18.98 21.98
N GLY A 366 24.06 -18.06 21.93
CA GLY A 366 25.44 -18.36 21.59
C GLY A 366 26.04 -19.45 22.49
N ARG A 367 25.88 -19.30 23.82
CA ARG A 367 26.35 -20.30 24.78
C ARG A 367 25.62 -21.63 24.71
N LEU A 368 24.32 -21.62 24.41
CA LEU A 368 23.57 -22.85 24.16
C LEU A 368 24.20 -23.62 22.99
N ARG A 369 24.46 -22.96 21.86
CA ARG A 369 25.10 -23.59 20.69
C ARG A 369 26.54 -24.05 20.97
N GLU A 370 27.34 -23.21 21.63
CA GLU A 370 28.71 -23.56 22.07
C GLU A 370 28.75 -24.80 22.98
N ALA A 371 27.71 -25.01 23.79
CA ALA A 371 27.58 -26.17 24.66
C ALA A 371 27.02 -27.44 23.98
N GLY A 372 26.65 -27.37 22.70
CA GLY A 372 26.03 -28.48 21.95
C GLY A 372 24.51 -28.61 22.17
N VAL A 373 23.86 -27.51 22.57
CA VAL A 373 22.39 -27.44 22.60
C VAL A 373 21.87 -27.07 21.21
N ASP A 374 21.88 -28.05 20.30
CA ASP A 374 21.56 -27.85 18.87
C ASP A 374 20.07 -28.01 18.51
N GLY A 375 19.19 -28.24 19.50
CA GLY A 375 17.75 -28.38 19.28
C GLY A 375 17.06 -27.07 18.83
N PRO A 376 15.77 -27.14 18.42
CA PRO A 376 15.03 -25.97 17.97
C PRO A 376 14.98 -24.87 19.04
N VAL A 377 15.35 -23.66 18.65
CA VAL A 377 15.15 -22.45 19.46
C VAL A 377 14.02 -21.64 18.83
N PHE A 378 13.10 -21.16 19.66
CA PHE A 378 12.00 -20.29 19.26
C PHE A 378 12.09 -19.00 20.09
N ALA A 379 12.19 -17.85 19.43
CA ALA A 379 12.49 -16.58 20.07
C ALA A 379 11.39 -15.52 19.80
N GLY A 380 11.37 -14.50 20.67
CA GLY A 380 10.59 -13.29 20.49
C GLY A 380 11.01 -12.44 19.27
N ASP A 381 10.27 -11.37 19.04
CA ASP A 381 10.46 -10.38 17.96
C ASP A 381 11.85 -9.72 17.95
N SER A 382 12.41 -9.48 19.12
CA SER A 382 13.75 -8.89 19.32
C SER A 382 14.91 -9.63 18.63
N MET A 383 14.75 -10.92 18.28
CA MET A 383 15.81 -11.76 17.70
C MET A 383 15.53 -12.15 16.24
N SER A 384 14.70 -11.39 15.53
CA SER A 384 14.26 -11.71 14.16
C SER A 384 15.00 -10.97 13.05
N ASP A 385 15.94 -10.10 13.40
CA ASP A 385 16.70 -9.33 12.42
C ASP A 385 17.92 -10.09 11.87
N ASP A 386 18.26 -9.83 10.61
CA ASP A 386 19.43 -10.41 9.96
C ASP A 386 20.75 -10.06 10.66
N ALA A 387 20.81 -8.91 11.35
CA ALA A 387 21.98 -8.51 12.14
C ALA A 387 22.22 -9.45 13.32
N PHE A 388 21.16 -9.82 14.06
CA PHE A 388 21.22 -10.81 15.11
C PHE A 388 21.67 -12.17 14.56
N HIS A 389 21.09 -12.60 13.43
CA HIS A 389 21.47 -13.84 12.77
C HIS A 389 22.97 -13.88 12.45
N GLN A 390 23.48 -12.82 11.82
CA GLN A 390 24.89 -12.70 11.46
C GLN A 390 25.80 -12.74 12.71
N ALA A 391 25.47 -11.95 13.74
CA ALA A 391 26.27 -11.90 14.97
C ALA A 391 26.31 -13.26 15.67
N LEU A 392 25.19 -13.99 15.68
CA LEU A 392 25.13 -15.34 16.23
C LEU A 392 25.96 -16.31 15.40
N ALA A 393 25.86 -16.27 14.07
CA ALA A 393 26.64 -17.12 13.17
C ALA A 393 28.15 -16.91 13.34
N GLU A 394 28.59 -15.65 13.42
CA GLU A 394 30.00 -15.28 13.67
C GLU A 394 30.51 -15.83 15.01
N ARG A 395 29.66 -15.77 16.05
CA ARG A 395 30.00 -16.31 17.37
C ARG A 395 30.07 -17.83 17.39
N THR A 396 29.11 -18.50 16.76
CA THR A 396 28.97 -19.96 16.86
C THR A 396 29.80 -20.74 15.86
N ALA A 397 30.50 -20.05 14.94
CA ALA A 397 31.16 -20.64 13.78
C ALA A 397 32.05 -21.87 14.10
N ARG A 398 31.45 -23.06 13.98
CA ARG A 398 32.10 -24.38 13.99
C ARG A 398 32.35 -24.89 12.56
N GLY A 399 32.76 -24.01 11.64
CA GLY A 399 33.04 -24.35 10.25
C GLY A 399 31.81 -24.52 9.34
N ASP A 400 30.60 -24.49 9.88
CA ASP A 400 29.34 -24.35 9.15
C ASP A 400 28.67 -23.05 9.62
N THR A 401 28.22 -22.19 8.71
CA THR A 401 27.64 -20.86 9.02
C THR A 401 26.22 -20.94 9.62
N SER A 402 25.73 -22.16 9.87
CA SER A 402 24.39 -22.43 10.39
C SER A 402 24.29 -22.18 11.90
N ILE A 403 23.30 -21.38 12.33
CA ILE A 403 22.93 -21.17 13.75
C ILE A 403 22.01 -22.27 14.32
N GLY A 404 21.89 -23.39 13.58
CA GLY A 404 20.97 -24.48 13.86
C GLY A 404 19.51 -24.14 13.55
N GLU A 405 18.58 -24.97 14.02
CA GLU A 405 17.15 -24.68 13.89
C GLU A 405 16.76 -23.53 14.81
N PHE A 406 16.56 -22.36 14.21
CA PHE A 406 16.19 -21.13 14.91
C PHE A 406 14.96 -20.52 14.25
N TYR A 407 13.98 -20.21 15.09
CA TYR A 407 12.74 -19.55 14.72
C TYR A 407 12.61 -18.28 15.56
N ALA A 408 12.16 -17.19 14.95
CA ALA A 408 11.87 -15.95 15.65
C ALA A 408 10.52 -15.43 15.20
N MET A 409 9.72 -14.90 16.12
CA MET A 409 8.54 -14.15 15.72
C MET A 409 8.95 -12.82 15.11
N SER A 410 8.17 -12.25 14.21
CA SER A 410 8.51 -10.96 13.60
C SER A 410 7.27 -10.25 13.08
N PRO A 411 7.21 -8.91 13.19
CA PRO A 411 6.20 -8.10 12.49
C PRO A 411 6.38 -8.10 10.97
N LEU A 412 7.58 -8.43 10.46
CA LEU A 412 7.89 -8.41 9.03
C LEU A 412 8.74 -9.62 8.64
N VAL A 413 8.16 -10.44 7.76
CA VAL A 413 8.83 -11.55 7.06
C VAL A 413 8.48 -11.49 5.57
N GLY A 414 9.12 -12.30 4.74
CA GLY A 414 8.95 -12.25 3.28
C GLY A 414 7.48 -12.37 2.80
N ASP A 415 6.65 -13.10 3.52
CA ASP A 415 5.21 -13.26 3.27
C ASP A 415 4.33 -12.14 3.84
N ALA A 416 4.90 -11.15 4.53
CA ALA A 416 4.21 -9.91 4.88
C ALA A 416 4.42 -8.81 3.82
N VAL A 417 5.39 -8.98 2.90
CA VAL A 417 5.73 -7.95 1.90
C VAL A 417 4.70 -7.92 0.77
N THR A 418 3.83 -6.91 0.80
CA THR A 418 2.91 -6.56 -0.30
C THR A 418 3.62 -5.68 -1.35
N GLY A 419 2.94 -5.39 -2.47
CA GLY A 419 3.45 -4.44 -3.47
C GLY A 419 3.79 -3.05 -2.90
N SER A 420 2.98 -2.52 -1.98
CA SER A 420 3.26 -1.23 -1.31
C SER A 420 4.48 -1.31 -0.40
N ALA A 421 4.61 -2.38 0.38
CA ALA A 421 5.77 -2.64 1.24
C ALA A 421 7.07 -2.77 0.42
N LEU A 422 7.01 -3.41 -0.75
CA LEU A 422 8.16 -3.51 -1.65
C LEU A 422 8.56 -2.16 -2.23
N ARG A 423 7.60 -1.34 -2.67
CA ARG A 423 7.86 0.03 -3.14
C ARG A 423 8.53 0.86 -2.06
N TRP A 424 7.97 0.85 -0.85
CA TRP A 424 8.57 1.52 0.30
C TRP A 424 10.00 1.02 0.58
N SER A 425 10.21 -0.30 0.62
CA SER A 425 11.53 -0.90 0.86
C SER A 425 12.57 -0.46 -0.19
N ASN A 426 12.16 -0.35 -1.46
CA ASN A 426 13.01 0.15 -2.52
C ASN A 426 13.28 1.66 -2.38
N THR A 427 12.27 2.48 -2.09
CA THR A 427 12.44 3.92 -1.83
C THR A 427 13.40 4.15 -0.67
N PHE A 428 13.18 3.47 0.45
CA PHE A 428 14.05 3.51 1.63
C PHE A 428 15.49 3.13 1.26
N ARG A 429 15.68 2.00 0.56
CA ARG A 429 17.02 1.56 0.13
C ARG A 429 17.70 2.55 -0.81
N ASN A 430 16.96 3.13 -1.74
CA ASN A 430 17.51 4.12 -2.68
C ASN A 430 17.92 5.41 -1.97
N ARG A 431 17.21 5.79 -0.90
CA ARG A 431 17.48 6.99 -0.11
C ARG A 431 18.66 6.79 0.86
N TYR A 432 18.69 5.67 1.58
CA TYR A 432 19.62 5.46 2.71
C TYR A 432 20.73 4.44 2.44
N GLY A 433 20.66 3.68 1.34
CA GLY A 433 21.72 2.75 0.91
C GLY A 433 21.68 1.36 1.56
N TYR A 434 20.67 1.05 2.38
CA TYR A 434 20.49 -0.26 3.03
C TYR A 434 19.00 -0.65 3.09
N ARG A 435 18.69 -1.93 3.35
CA ARG A 435 17.29 -2.39 3.44
C ARG A 435 16.69 -2.07 4.82
N PRO A 436 15.41 -1.66 4.88
CA PRO A 436 14.75 -1.42 6.16
C PRO A 436 14.51 -2.74 6.92
N THR A 437 14.43 -2.64 8.24
CA THR A 437 14.09 -3.74 9.17
C THR A 437 12.62 -3.68 9.56
N TRP A 438 12.15 -4.64 10.36
CA TRP A 438 10.78 -4.59 10.92
C TRP A 438 10.61 -3.37 11.84
N HIS A 439 11.65 -3.00 12.60
CA HIS A 439 11.68 -1.80 13.44
C HIS A 439 11.42 -0.52 12.62
N ALA A 440 12.04 -0.42 11.43
CA ALA A 440 11.81 0.68 10.51
C ALA A 440 10.36 0.70 10.01
N ALA A 441 9.78 -0.47 9.71
CA ALA A 441 8.41 -0.57 9.23
C ALA A 441 7.37 -0.14 10.30
N THR A 442 7.54 -0.56 11.55
CA THR A 442 6.64 -0.16 12.64
C THR A 442 6.83 1.29 13.06
N ALA A 443 8.05 1.84 12.95
CA ALA A 443 8.33 3.26 13.15
C ALA A 443 7.74 4.14 12.03
N TYR A 444 7.84 3.69 10.77
CA TYR A 444 7.15 4.31 9.64
C TYR A 444 5.64 4.39 9.91
N ASP A 445 5.04 3.28 10.32
CA ASP A 445 3.61 3.23 10.62
C ASP A 445 3.22 4.10 11.83
N ALA A 446 4.10 4.23 12.84
CA ALA A 446 3.87 5.13 13.96
C ALA A 446 3.84 6.61 13.51
N ALA A 447 4.76 6.99 12.63
CA ALA A 447 4.77 8.31 12.02
C ALA A 447 3.54 8.55 11.13
N VAL A 448 3.13 7.54 10.34
CA VAL A 448 1.90 7.60 9.53
C VAL A 448 0.67 7.82 10.43
N LEU A 449 0.54 7.12 11.55
CA LEU A 449 -0.58 7.33 12.50
C LEU A 449 -0.56 8.74 13.11
N ALA A 450 0.61 9.23 13.54
CA ALA A 450 0.74 10.58 14.09
C ALA A 450 0.33 11.65 13.06
N VAL A 451 0.84 11.53 11.82
CA VAL A 451 0.51 12.44 10.71
C VAL A 451 -0.96 12.33 10.33
N HIS A 452 -1.51 11.12 10.25
CA HIS A 452 -2.92 10.89 9.96
C HIS A 452 -3.80 11.62 10.97
N ALA A 453 -3.49 11.47 12.26
CA ALA A 453 -4.25 12.14 13.31
C ALA A 453 -4.13 13.67 13.23
N LEU A 454 -2.92 14.20 13.01
CA LEU A 454 -2.69 15.65 12.86
C LEU A 454 -3.33 16.26 11.60
N ARG A 455 -3.66 15.45 10.60
CA ARG A 455 -4.39 15.89 9.40
C ARG A 455 -5.91 15.91 9.56
N GLN A 456 -6.44 15.41 10.68
CA GLN A 456 -7.88 15.40 10.91
C GLN A 456 -8.46 16.82 11.02
N PRO A 457 -9.70 17.04 10.56
CA PRO A 457 -10.35 18.35 10.68
C PRO A 457 -10.45 18.82 12.14
N GLY A 458 -10.22 20.11 12.36
CA GLY A 458 -10.34 20.74 13.68
C GLY A 458 -9.07 20.72 14.53
N MET A 459 -7.93 20.28 13.98
CA MET A 459 -6.62 20.55 14.56
C MET A 459 -6.29 22.04 14.46
N ARG A 460 -5.70 22.61 15.51
CA ARG A 460 -5.33 24.04 15.57
C ARG A 460 -3.92 24.31 15.05
N LEU A 461 -2.99 23.41 15.34
CA LEU A 461 -1.58 23.43 14.90
C LEU A 461 -0.78 24.67 15.33
N ASP A 462 -1.34 25.52 16.20
CA ASP A 462 -0.71 26.68 16.81
C ASP A 462 -0.30 26.39 18.26
N ALA A 463 0.64 27.18 18.82
CA ALA A 463 1.14 26.97 20.19
C ALA A 463 0.02 26.87 21.24
N ASP A 464 -1.01 27.72 21.12
CA ASP A 464 -2.16 27.78 22.03
C ASP A 464 -3.04 26.51 21.97
N GLY A 465 -3.11 25.85 20.82
CA GLY A 465 -3.90 24.64 20.58
C GLY A 465 -3.23 23.34 20.99
N THR A 466 -1.98 23.37 21.46
CA THR A 466 -1.16 22.18 21.72
C THR A 466 -1.86 21.14 22.61
N ALA A 467 -2.48 21.56 23.70
CA ALA A 467 -3.14 20.64 24.62
C ALA A 467 -4.41 20.00 24.02
N ASP A 468 -5.15 20.74 23.19
CA ASP A 468 -6.32 20.22 22.48
C ASP A 468 -5.91 19.25 21.38
N ASP A 469 -4.89 19.60 20.60
CA ASP A 469 -4.39 18.77 19.50
C ASP A 469 -3.79 17.47 20.03
N ARG A 470 -3.04 17.49 21.15
CA ARG A 470 -2.54 16.27 21.80
C ARG A 470 -3.68 15.32 22.21
N ARG A 471 -4.76 15.85 22.82
CA ARG A 471 -5.96 15.06 23.15
C ARG A 471 -6.60 14.47 21.90
N ARG A 472 -6.78 15.27 20.86
CA ARG A 472 -7.35 14.83 19.58
C ARG A 472 -6.50 13.76 18.91
N VAL A 473 -5.17 13.90 18.92
CA VAL A 473 -4.27 12.89 18.37
C VAL A 473 -4.47 11.55 19.07
N ARG A 474 -4.47 11.53 20.41
CA ARG A 474 -4.78 10.32 21.19
C ARG A 474 -6.13 9.73 20.80
N ASP A 475 -7.19 10.55 20.79
CA ASP A 475 -8.56 10.10 20.59
C ASP A 475 -8.81 9.58 19.17
N VAL A 476 -8.22 10.23 18.16
CA VAL A 476 -8.29 9.76 16.77
C VAL A 476 -7.64 8.40 16.67
N ILE A 477 -6.41 8.24 17.14
CA ILE A 477 -5.68 6.96 16.97
C ILE A 477 -6.34 5.85 17.79
N ALA A 478 -6.78 6.13 19.02
CA ALA A 478 -7.48 5.16 19.85
C ALA A 478 -8.86 4.76 19.29
N GLY A 479 -9.47 5.60 18.45
CA GLY A 479 -10.75 5.35 17.77
C GLY A 479 -10.63 4.63 16.42
N LEU A 480 -9.44 4.18 16.01
CA LEU A 480 -9.23 3.45 14.74
C LEU A 480 -9.57 1.94 14.87
N ASP A 481 -10.65 1.58 15.53
CA ASP A 481 -11.03 0.17 15.76
C ASP A 481 -11.85 -0.43 14.59
N ASP A 482 -12.56 0.41 13.83
CA ASP A 482 -13.46 0.03 12.75
C ASP A 482 -12.74 -0.71 11.60
N PRO A 483 -13.13 -1.96 11.28
CA PRO A 483 -12.61 -2.68 10.11
C PRO A 483 -12.89 -2.00 8.76
N ALA A 484 -13.89 -1.13 8.65
CA ALA A 484 -14.26 -0.45 7.41
C ALA A 484 -13.41 0.79 7.11
N GLU A 485 -12.77 1.40 8.12
CA GLU A 485 -12.01 2.65 7.98
C GLU A 485 -10.57 2.54 8.53
N PRO A 486 -9.72 1.62 8.00
CA PRO A 486 -8.35 1.50 8.45
C PRO A 486 -7.45 2.63 7.91
N VAL A 487 -6.31 2.84 8.55
CA VAL A 487 -5.24 3.71 8.02
C VAL A 487 -4.25 2.87 7.22
N ASP A 488 -3.90 3.28 6.00
CA ASP A 488 -2.93 2.54 5.19
C ASP A 488 -1.52 2.58 5.81
N GLY A 489 -1.03 1.42 6.22
CA GLY A 489 0.34 1.21 6.71
C GLY A 489 1.18 0.37 5.76
N VAL A 490 2.50 0.35 6.00
CA VAL A 490 3.44 -0.41 5.18
C VAL A 490 3.34 -1.91 5.40
N LEU A 491 2.97 -2.36 6.60
CA LEU A 491 2.73 -3.78 6.90
C LEU A 491 1.25 -4.17 6.72
N GLY A 492 0.48 -3.35 6.00
CA GLY A 492 -0.94 -3.52 5.77
C GLY A 492 -1.80 -2.47 6.51
N PRO A 493 -3.13 -2.54 6.35
CA PRO A 493 -4.04 -1.61 6.98
C PRO A 493 -3.93 -1.64 8.51
N ILE A 494 -3.76 -0.47 9.11
CA ILE A 494 -3.60 -0.27 10.54
C ILE A 494 -4.96 -0.02 11.15
N ARG A 495 -5.34 -0.88 12.09
CA ARG A 495 -6.42 -0.67 13.04
C ARG A 495 -5.88 -0.78 14.44
N VAL A 496 -6.45 -0.02 15.36
CA VAL A 496 -6.02 0.07 16.75
C VAL A 496 -7.17 -0.43 17.62
N VAL A 497 -6.95 -1.56 18.30
CA VAL A 497 -7.88 -2.12 19.28
C VAL A 497 -7.18 -2.12 20.63
N ASP A 498 -7.84 -1.58 21.65
CA ASP A 498 -7.27 -1.42 22.99
C ASP A 498 -5.90 -0.69 22.99
N ARG A 499 -5.75 0.35 22.13
CA ARG A 499 -4.51 1.12 21.90
C ARG A 499 -3.34 0.31 21.32
N SER A 500 -3.59 -0.91 20.86
CA SER A 500 -2.64 -1.75 20.14
C SER A 500 -3.01 -1.88 18.67
N ALA A 501 -2.06 -1.68 17.77
CA ALA A 501 -2.27 -2.04 16.38
C ALA A 501 -2.57 -3.54 16.26
N VAL A 502 -3.64 -3.89 15.52
CA VAL A 502 -3.98 -5.27 15.20
C VAL A 502 -3.02 -5.73 14.11
N ARG A 503 -2.02 -6.53 14.50
CA ARG A 503 -1.03 -7.08 13.58
C ARG A 503 -0.95 -8.58 13.67
N GLN A 504 -0.69 -9.19 12.52
CA GLN A 504 -0.37 -10.60 12.44
C GLN A 504 1.03 -10.83 13.06
N VAL A 505 1.13 -11.81 13.95
CA VAL A 505 2.42 -12.36 14.38
C VAL A 505 2.84 -13.37 13.31
N SER A 506 4.05 -13.22 12.77
CA SER A 506 4.61 -14.14 11.78
C SER A 506 5.86 -14.83 12.34
N VAL A 507 6.22 -15.99 11.80
CA VAL A 507 7.44 -16.73 12.17
C VAL A 507 8.48 -16.62 11.06
N ALA A 508 9.66 -16.10 11.39
CA ALA A 508 10.87 -16.28 10.64
C ALA A 508 11.57 -17.59 11.03
N LYS A 509 12.17 -18.29 10.06
CA LYS A 509 13.05 -19.44 10.26
C LYS A 509 14.42 -19.11 9.67
N SER A 510 15.49 -19.53 10.33
CA SER A 510 16.82 -19.46 9.73
C SER A 510 16.97 -20.44 8.56
N ASP A 511 17.50 -19.97 7.43
CA ASP A 511 17.94 -20.81 6.31
C ASP A 511 19.44 -21.18 6.36
N GLY A 512 20.11 -20.85 7.48
CA GLY A 512 21.55 -20.99 7.69
C GLY A 512 22.37 -19.77 7.26
N LYS A 513 21.79 -18.79 6.56
CA LYS A 513 22.46 -17.53 6.19
C LYS A 513 21.76 -16.29 6.72
N ARG A 514 20.43 -16.33 6.84
CA ARG A 514 19.58 -15.22 7.29
C ARG A 514 18.23 -15.73 7.80
N PHE A 515 17.34 -14.81 8.14
CA PHE A 515 15.94 -15.12 8.40
C PHE A 515 15.08 -15.09 7.14
N VAL A 516 14.26 -16.13 6.96
CA VAL A 516 13.26 -16.24 5.88
C VAL A 516 11.89 -16.58 6.48
N SER A 517 10.80 -16.41 5.74
CA SER A 517 9.48 -16.87 6.18
C SER A 517 9.52 -18.35 6.52
N ALA A 518 9.02 -18.74 7.70
CA ALA A 518 8.84 -20.13 8.01
C ALA A 518 7.85 -20.77 7.01
N PRO A 519 8.03 -22.06 6.64
CA PRO A 519 7.20 -22.70 5.60
C PRO A 519 5.71 -22.78 5.91
N VAL A 520 5.36 -22.64 7.18
CA VAL A 520 3.99 -22.62 7.68
C VAL A 520 3.83 -21.37 8.53
N GLN A 521 2.71 -20.69 8.37
CA GLN A 521 2.27 -19.59 9.21
C GLN A 521 0.89 -19.90 9.76
N TYR A 522 0.55 -19.29 10.89
CA TYR A 522 -0.84 -19.20 11.33
C TYR A 522 -1.38 -17.80 11.06
N VAL A 523 -2.61 -17.73 10.56
CA VAL A 523 -3.33 -16.47 10.34
C VAL A 523 -4.70 -16.55 10.98
N ASP A 524 -5.24 -15.42 11.41
CA ASP A 524 -6.63 -15.37 11.84
C ASP A 524 -7.54 -15.90 10.74
N TYR A 525 -8.44 -16.81 11.13
CA TYR A 525 -9.37 -17.45 10.22
C TYR A 525 -10.81 -17.18 10.66
N VAL A 526 -11.53 -16.46 9.80
CA VAL A 526 -12.97 -16.28 9.94
C VAL A 526 -13.63 -17.23 8.94
N PRO A 527 -14.15 -18.38 9.41
CA PRO A 527 -14.69 -19.39 8.52
C PRO A 527 -16.02 -18.92 7.92
N ARG A 528 -16.23 -19.25 6.64
CA ARG A 528 -17.44 -18.83 5.90
C ARG A 528 -18.72 -19.44 6.47
N THR A 529 -18.62 -20.69 6.93
CA THR A 529 -19.69 -21.47 7.54
C THR A 529 -19.13 -22.31 8.68
N ALA A 530 -20.01 -22.74 9.60
CA ALA A 530 -19.62 -23.69 10.65
C ALA A 530 -19.10 -25.02 10.07
N ASP A 531 -19.63 -25.46 8.93
CA ASP A 531 -19.19 -26.68 8.26
C ASP A 531 -17.79 -26.50 7.64
N ALA A 532 -17.48 -25.34 7.07
CA ALA A 532 -16.14 -25.02 6.57
C ALA A 532 -15.13 -25.01 7.73
N ALA A 533 -15.49 -24.37 8.85
CA ALA A 533 -14.67 -24.39 10.07
C ALA A 533 -14.37 -25.83 10.52
N ALA A 534 -15.40 -26.67 10.59
CA ALA A 534 -15.27 -28.07 10.99
C ALA A 534 -14.42 -28.89 10.00
N ALA A 535 -14.60 -28.67 8.70
CA ALA A 535 -13.82 -29.34 7.66
C ALA A 535 -12.34 -28.95 7.72
N ASP A 536 -12.03 -27.67 7.95
CA ASP A 536 -10.64 -27.19 8.05
C ASP A 536 -9.97 -27.65 9.34
N LEU A 537 -10.71 -27.71 10.46
CA LEU A 537 -10.22 -28.31 11.70
C LEU A 537 -9.93 -29.81 11.53
N GLN A 538 -10.84 -30.56 10.88
CA GLN A 538 -10.64 -31.99 10.62
C GLN A 538 -9.47 -32.27 9.65
N ALA A 539 -9.30 -31.41 8.65
CA ALA A 539 -8.20 -31.52 7.69
C ALA A 539 -6.86 -31.01 8.23
N GLY A 540 -6.80 -30.44 9.44
CA GLY A 540 -5.61 -29.80 10.00
C GLY A 540 -5.20 -28.51 9.26
N ARG A 541 -6.13 -27.93 8.47
CA ARG A 541 -5.99 -26.62 7.81
C ARG A 541 -6.33 -25.46 8.74
N ALA A 542 -6.96 -25.72 9.87
CA ALA A 542 -7.17 -24.75 10.94
C ALA A 542 -6.92 -25.37 12.32
N VAL A 543 -6.63 -24.52 13.30
CA VAL A 543 -6.48 -24.90 14.72
C VAL A 543 -7.21 -23.88 15.59
N GLU A 544 -7.72 -24.31 16.74
CA GLU A 544 -8.33 -23.42 17.72
C GLU A 544 -7.31 -23.10 18.83
N VAL A 545 -7.07 -21.82 19.08
CA VAL A 545 -6.09 -21.33 20.05
C VAL A 545 -6.68 -20.14 20.79
N GLY A 546 -6.83 -20.25 22.11
CA GLY A 546 -7.31 -19.13 22.93
C GLY A 546 -8.71 -18.62 22.53
N GLY A 547 -9.57 -19.49 21.97
CA GLY A 547 -10.89 -19.13 21.46
C GLY A 547 -10.90 -18.45 20.08
N ARG A 548 -9.74 -18.36 19.42
CA ARG A 548 -9.60 -17.91 18.02
C ARG A 548 -9.37 -19.12 17.12
N LEU A 549 -9.94 -19.06 15.92
CA LEU A 549 -9.64 -20.02 14.88
C LEU A 549 -8.50 -19.48 14.03
N LEU A 550 -7.43 -20.26 13.87
CA LEU A 550 -6.27 -19.89 13.07
C LEU A 550 -6.12 -20.84 11.89
N ALA A 551 -6.02 -20.31 10.67
CA ALA A 551 -5.75 -21.11 9.48
C ALA A 551 -4.25 -21.37 9.34
N ARG A 552 -3.92 -22.62 9.01
CA ARG A 552 -2.58 -23.06 8.65
C ARG A 552 -2.29 -22.62 7.22
N ARG A 553 -1.51 -21.55 7.07
CA ARG A 553 -1.09 -20.98 5.80
C ARG A 553 0.24 -21.59 5.36
N GLN A 554 0.29 -22.19 4.18
CA GLN A 554 1.52 -22.67 3.56
C GLN A 554 2.23 -21.53 2.81
N ILE A 555 3.55 -21.42 2.99
CA ILE A 555 4.38 -20.46 2.27
C ILE A 555 5.08 -21.18 1.12
N VAL A 556 4.82 -20.71 -0.10
CA VAL A 556 5.42 -21.24 -1.33
C VAL A 556 6.46 -20.25 -1.84
N SER A 557 7.73 -20.60 -1.66
CA SER A 557 8.85 -19.84 -2.22
C SER A 557 8.87 -20.03 -3.73
N THR A 558 8.65 -18.94 -4.46
CA THR A 558 8.31 -18.89 -5.87
C THR A 558 9.36 -18.09 -6.61
N GLY A 559 9.89 -18.64 -7.69
CA GLY A 559 10.79 -17.89 -8.56
C GLY A 559 10.42 -18.05 -10.02
N ILE A 560 10.60 -16.96 -10.76
CA ILE A 560 10.41 -16.90 -12.21
C ILE A 560 11.71 -16.37 -12.79
N ASN A 561 12.21 -17.05 -13.81
CA ASN A 561 13.36 -16.61 -14.58
C ASN A 561 12.97 -16.59 -16.06
N ILE A 562 13.00 -15.39 -16.65
CA ILE A 562 12.44 -15.13 -17.98
C ILE A 562 13.50 -15.46 -19.03
N ASN A 563 13.12 -16.27 -20.01
CA ASN A 563 13.95 -16.59 -21.18
C ASN A 563 13.72 -15.56 -22.28
N GLU A 564 12.47 -15.25 -22.60
CA GLU A 564 12.14 -14.39 -23.72
C GLU A 564 10.82 -13.65 -23.46
N VAL A 565 10.78 -12.37 -23.83
CA VAL A 565 9.55 -11.58 -24.01
C VAL A 565 9.54 -11.08 -25.44
N ARG A 566 8.47 -11.32 -26.20
CA ARG A 566 8.35 -10.84 -27.58
C ARG A 566 6.90 -10.65 -28.00
N ASP A 567 6.71 -10.19 -29.22
CA ASP A 567 5.39 -10.03 -29.86
C ASP A 567 4.41 -9.20 -29.01
N LEU A 568 4.89 -8.09 -28.43
CA LEU A 568 4.04 -7.13 -27.72
C LEU A 568 3.10 -6.44 -28.73
N ASP A 569 1.87 -6.95 -28.80
CA ASP A 569 0.77 -6.40 -29.59
C ASP A 569 0.07 -5.29 -28.80
N THR A 570 0.32 -4.05 -29.21
CA THR A 570 -0.25 -2.86 -28.59
C THR A 570 -1.75 -2.71 -28.81
N ARG A 571 -2.32 -3.36 -29.84
CA ARG A 571 -3.77 -3.25 -30.13
C ARG A 571 -4.58 -4.19 -29.25
N ASP A 572 -4.14 -5.44 -29.18
CA ASP A 572 -4.83 -6.47 -28.40
C ASP A 572 -4.40 -6.47 -26.93
N GLY A 573 -3.32 -5.75 -26.59
CA GLY A 573 -2.75 -5.72 -25.24
C GLY A 573 -2.20 -7.08 -24.87
N THR A 574 -1.48 -7.75 -25.78
CA THR A 574 -0.94 -9.09 -25.54
C THR A 574 0.55 -9.18 -25.81
N PHE A 575 1.23 -10.12 -25.16
CA PHE A 575 2.64 -10.41 -25.40
C PHE A 575 2.91 -11.91 -25.22
N PHE A 576 3.97 -12.42 -25.85
CA PHE A 576 4.46 -13.78 -25.63
C PHE A 576 5.57 -13.77 -24.60
N ALA A 577 5.54 -14.74 -23.68
CA ALA A 577 6.62 -14.97 -22.71
C ALA A 577 6.99 -16.45 -22.60
N ASP A 578 8.29 -16.72 -22.56
CA ASP A 578 8.91 -18.02 -22.24
C ASP A 578 9.73 -17.85 -20.96
N PHE A 579 9.47 -18.67 -19.94
CA PHE A 579 10.14 -18.58 -18.66
C PHE A 579 10.18 -19.92 -17.92
N PHE A 580 11.14 -20.04 -17.01
CA PHE A 580 11.16 -21.08 -15.99
C PHE A 580 10.43 -20.60 -14.74
N LEU A 581 9.58 -21.47 -14.18
CA LEU A 581 8.89 -21.28 -12.89
C LEU A 581 9.36 -22.37 -11.95
N TRP A 582 9.79 -22.01 -10.74
CA TRP A 582 10.01 -22.98 -9.68
C TRP A 582 9.26 -22.64 -8.41
N LEU A 583 8.80 -23.69 -7.73
CA LEU A 583 8.07 -23.65 -6.47
C LEU A 583 8.80 -24.50 -5.43
N LYS A 584 9.02 -23.95 -4.24
CA LYS A 584 9.52 -24.67 -3.06
C LYS A 584 8.51 -24.53 -1.92
N TYR A 585 8.04 -25.64 -1.38
CA TYR A 585 7.03 -25.64 -0.32
C TYR A 585 7.17 -26.86 0.59
N VAL A 586 6.56 -26.79 1.77
CA VAL A 586 6.47 -27.89 2.75
C VAL A 586 5.01 -28.25 2.94
N GLY A 587 4.67 -29.52 2.73
CA GLY A 587 3.30 -30.01 2.87
C GLY A 587 2.83 -30.75 1.63
N ASP A 588 1.55 -30.58 1.32
CA ASP A 588 0.88 -31.22 0.19
C ASP A 588 1.10 -30.45 -1.14
N ASP A 589 0.82 -31.13 -2.25
CA ASP A 589 1.02 -30.59 -3.60
C ASP A 589 -0.07 -29.62 -4.06
N THR A 590 -1.15 -29.41 -3.27
CA THR A 590 -2.21 -28.47 -3.65
C THR A 590 -1.70 -27.02 -3.64
N ALA A 591 -0.66 -26.75 -2.85
CA ALA A 591 0.06 -25.47 -2.88
C ALA A 591 0.73 -25.17 -4.25
N ALA A 592 1.01 -26.20 -5.04
CA ALA A 592 1.57 -26.08 -6.39
C ALA A 592 0.51 -26.09 -7.51
N ASP A 593 -0.78 -26.25 -7.20
CA ASP A 593 -1.86 -26.17 -8.20
C ASP A 593 -2.19 -24.72 -8.55
N VAL A 594 -1.36 -24.17 -9.43
CA VAL A 594 -1.40 -22.77 -9.84
C VAL A 594 -1.94 -22.58 -11.26
N ALA A 595 -2.59 -21.45 -11.49
CA ALA A 595 -3.02 -20.99 -12.80
C ALA A 595 -2.51 -19.56 -13.08
N PHE A 596 -2.41 -19.25 -14.37
CA PHE A 596 -2.05 -17.92 -14.84
C PHE A 596 -3.31 -17.14 -15.22
N LEU A 597 -3.63 -16.09 -14.48
CA LEU A 597 -4.93 -15.41 -14.62
C LEU A 597 -5.02 -14.52 -15.86
N ASN A 598 -3.89 -13.93 -16.24
CA ASN A 598 -3.81 -13.03 -17.37
C ASN A 598 -3.38 -13.74 -18.67
N SER A 599 -3.38 -15.06 -18.73
CA SER A 599 -3.12 -15.77 -19.98
C SER A 599 -4.24 -15.56 -21.00
N VAL A 600 -3.88 -15.55 -22.28
CA VAL A 600 -4.87 -15.52 -23.38
C VAL A 600 -5.63 -16.85 -23.45
N ARG A 601 -4.94 -17.96 -23.17
CA ARG A 601 -5.58 -19.28 -22.98
C ARG A 601 -6.28 -19.31 -21.62
N PRO A 602 -7.58 -19.62 -21.54
CA PRO A 602 -8.25 -19.79 -20.25
C PRO A 602 -7.67 -20.98 -19.49
N ASP A 603 -7.62 -20.88 -18.16
CA ASP A 603 -7.20 -21.95 -17.25
C ASP A 603 -5.79 -22.50 -17.52
N LEU A 604 -4.87 -21.62 -17.93
CA LEU A 604 -3.47 -21.99 -18.15
C LEU A 604 -2.83 -22.46 -16.84
N THR A 605 -2.41 -23.72 -16.80
CA THR A 605 -1.54 -24.28 -15.74
C THR A 605 -0.08 -24.40 -16.22
N PRO A 606 0.93 -24.53 -15.33
CA PRO A 606 2.34 -24.66 -15.71
C PRO A 606 2.70 -25.83 -16.64
N GLY A 607 1.85 -26.86 -16.74
CA GLY A 607 2.12 -28.05 -17.56
C GLY A 607 2.88 -29.14 -16.81
N GLU A 608 3.63 -29.97 -17.55
CA GLU A 608 4.44 -31.05 -16.96
C GLU A 608 5.69 -30.50 -16.24
N GLU A 609 6.01 -31.10 -15.10
CA GLU A 609 7.23 -30.77 -14.35
C GLU A 609 8.48 -31.23 -15.09
N ILE A 610 9.43 -30.32 -15.30
CA ILE A 610 10.75 -30.62 -15.85
C ILE A 610 11.59 -31.37 -14.82
N ARG A 611 11.45 -30.96 -13.56
CA ARG A 611 12.17 -31.56 -12.43
C ARG A 611 11.34 -31.44 -11.17
N SER A 612 11.30 -32.53 -10.42
CA SER A 612 10.76 -32.58 -9.07
C SER A 612 11.78 -33.23 -8.14
N ALA A 613 12.00 -32.64 -6.97
CA ALA A 613 12.94 -33.16 -5.98
C ALA A 613 12.47 -32.83 -4.56
N ARG A 614 12.69 -33.74 -3.62
CA ARG A 614 12.39 -33.52 -2.20
C ARG A 614 13.69 -33.50 -1.40
N HIS A 615 13.90 -32.43 -0.63
CA HIS A 615 15.06 -32.26 0.25
C HIS A 615 14.56 -32.05 1.68
N GLY A 616 14.67 -33.09 2.51
CA GLY A 616 14.00 -33.11 3.82
C GLY A 616 12.49 -33.00 3.65
N ASP A 617 11.89 -31.99 4.29
CA ASP A 617 10.45 -31.72 4.20
C ASP A 617 10.07 -30.76 3.08
N THR A 618 11.05 -30.17 2.38
CA THR A 618 10.81 -29.23 1.29
C THR A 618 10.72 -29.96 -0.05
N THR A 619 9.59 -29.79 -0.73
CA THR A 619 9.38 -30.20 -2.12
C THR A 619 9.78 -29.06 -3.05
N TYR A 620 10.53 -29.37 -4.10
CA TYR A 620 10.91 -28.46 -5.18
C TYR A 620 10.31 -28.97 -6.49
N LYS A 621 9.64 -28.09 -7.23
CA LYS A 621 9.13 -28.35 -8.59
C LYS A 621 9.57 -27.26 -9.55
N LEU A 622 9.95 -27.66 -10.76
CA LEU A 622 10.40 -26.78 -11.85
C LEU A 622 9.55 -27.02 -13.10
N TYR A 623 9.10 -25.94 -13.71
CA TYR A 623 8.29 -25.91 -14.92
C TYR A 623 8.91 -24.97 -15.95
N ARG A 624 8.56 -25.14 -17.22
CA ARG A 624 8.77 -24.13 -18.27
C ARG A 624 7.43 -23.79 -18.88
N VAL A 625 7.13 -22.51 -18.95
CA VAL A 625 5.88 -21.98 -19.48
C VAL A 625 6.21 -21.08 -20.66
N ALA A 626 5.57 -21.31 -21.80
CA ALA A 626 5.81 -20.58 -23.04
C ALA A 626 4.47 -20.27 -23.71
N GLU A 627 3.88 -19.12 -23.38
CA GLU A 627 2.49 -18.78 -23.70
C GLU A 627 2.26 -17.29 -23.95
N LYS A 628 1.07 -16.93 -24.42
CA LYS A 628 0.63 -15.54 -24.58
C LYS A 628 -0.14 -15.03 -23.35
N PHE A 629 0.17 -13.82 -22.94
CA PHE A 629 -0.40 -13.12 -21.78
C PHE A 629 -0.98 -11.77 -22.19
N LYS A 630 -1.92 -11.27 -21.38
CA LYS A 630 -2.55 -9.96 -21.51
C LYS A 630 -1.81 -8.96 -20.61
N ALA A 631 -1.66 -7.73 -21.10
CA ALA A 631 -1.12 -6.59 -20.39
C ALA A 631 -2.08 -5.40 -20.50
N ASP A 632 -2.20 -4.64 -19.42
CA ASP A 632 -2.91 -3.35 -19.45
C ASP A 632 -1.91 -2.27 -19.85
N LEU A 633 -2.09 -1.68 -21.04
CA LEU A 633 -1.14 -0.74 -21.64
C LEU A 633 -1.66 0.69 -21.56
N ASP A 634 -0.83 1.63 -21.10
CA ASP A 634 -1.17 3.05 -20.99
C ASP A 634 -0.43 3.91 -22.01
N PHE A 635 -1.14 4.38 -23.04
CA PHE A 635 -0.56 5.18 -24.12
C PHE A 635 -0.66 6.69 -23.89
N ARG A 636 -1.08 7.19 -22.71
CA ARG A 636 -1.24 8.64 -22.49
C ARG A 636 0.01 9.45 -22.83
N ALA A 637 1.18 8.92 -22.48
CA ALA A 637 2.48 9.56 -22.73
C ALA A 637 3.09 9.23 -24.09
N PHE A 638 2.41 8.47 -24.97
CA PHE A 638 3.02 7.96 -26.21
C PHE A 638 3.54 9.08 -27.13
N PRO A 639 4.80 8.99 -27.61
CA PRO A 639 5.70 7.82 -27.60
C PRO A 639 6.69 7.73 -26.41
N PHE A 640 6.57 8.59 -25.41
CA PHE A 640 7.43 8.61 -24.21
C PHE A 640 6.90 7.71 -23.09
N ASP A 641 5.99 6.81 -23.44
CA ASP A 641 5.34 5.93 -22.50
C ASP A 641 6.28 4.82 -22.03
N GLU A 642 6.19 4.53 -20.74
CA GLU A 642 6.66 3.29 -20.13
C GLU A 642 5.49 2.32 -20.08
N GLN A 643 5.74 1.03 -20.34
CA GLN A 643 4.73 -0.02 -20.22
C GLN A 643 5.18 -1.07 -19.22
N THR A 644 4.20 -1.73 -18.62
CA THR A 644 4.41 -2.84 -17.70
C THR A 644 3.78 -4.08 -18.29
N VAL A 645 4.58 -5.11 -18.55
CA VAL A 645 4.09 -6.43 -18.97
C VAL A 645 4.31 -7.40 -17.82
N GLY A 646 3.21 -7.94 -17.29
CA GLY A 646 3.21 -8.76 -16.09
C GLY A 646 2.81 -10.21 -16.36
N ILE A 647 3.41 -11.15 -15.64
CA ILE A 647 2.94 -12.55 -15.54
C ILE A 647 2.30 -12.71 -14.17
N MET A 648 1.04 -13.15 -14.14
CA MET A 648 0.24 -13.23 -12.92
C MET A 648 -0.12 -14.67 -12.59
N LEU A 649 0.35 -15.16 -11.45
CA LEU A 649 0.18 -16.52 -10.96
C LEU A 649 -0.69 -16.54 -9.69
N GLN A 650 -1.62 -17.49 -9.58
CA GLN A 650 -2.45 -17.68 -8.39
C GLN A 650 -2.73 -19.17 -8.16
N ASN A 651 -3.01 -19.58 -6.92
CA ASN A 651 -3.60 -20.91 -6.66
C ASN A 651 -5.03 -20.97 -7.22
N ARG A 652 -5.42 -22.14 -7.74
CA ARG A 652 -6.74 -22.38 -8.34
C ARG A 652 -7.85 -22.59 -7.32
N GLU A 653 -7.52 -23.20 -6.18
CA GLU A 653 -8.50 -23.63 -5.19
C GLU A 653 -8.32 -22.91 -3.86
N LEU A 654 -7.09 -22.82 -3.37
CA LEU A 654 -6.77 -22.35 -2.05
C LEU A 654 -6.70 -20.82 -1.97
N PRO A 655 -7.47 -20.21 -1.06
CA PRO A 655 -7.39 -18.77 -0.78
C PRO A 655 -6.15 -18.42 0.07
N THR A 656 -5.94 -17.12 0.27
CA THR A 656 -4.75 -16.53 0.89
C THR A 656 -4.54 -16.96 2.35
N GLU A 657 -5.62 -17.35 3.04
CA GLU A 657 -5.56 -17.92 4.40
C GLU A 657 -4.86 -19.29 4.44
N HIS A 658 -4.83 -20.02 3.32
CA HIS A 658 -4.24 -21.36 3.24
C HIS A 658 -2.94 -21.42 2.42
N VAL A 659 -2.76 -20.54 1.43
CA VAL A 659 -1.53 -20.51 0.63
C VAL A 659 -1.12 -19.10 0.24
N VAL A 660 0.17 -18.84 0.33
CA VAL A 660 0.79 -17.59 -0.13
C VAL A 660 2.04 -17.89 -0.95
N TYR A 661 2.22 -17.13 -2.02
CA TYR A 661 3.40 -17.18 -2.87
C TYR A 661 4.33 -16.00 -2.54
N VAL A 662 5.57 -16.32 -2.16
CA VAL A 662 6.61 -15.34 -1.84
C VAL A 662 7.78 -15.44 -2.81
N THR A 663 8.42 -14.32 -3.11
CA THR A 663 9.61 -14.31 -3.97
C THR A 663 10.73 -15.13 -3.34
N ASP A 664 11.26 -16.09 -4.09
CA ASP A 664 12.36 -16.94 -3.64
C ASP A 664 13.63 -16.12 -3.35
N GLN A 665 14.34 -16.46 -2.28
CA GLN A 665 15.54 -15.74 -1.88
C GLN A 665 16.61 -15.71 -2.98
N ALA A 666 16.73 -16.78 -3.78
CA ALA A 666 17.67 -16.80 -4.90
C ALA A 666 17.36 -15.73 -5.96
N VAL A 667 16.11 -15.27 -6.07
CA VAL A 667 15.71 -14.15 -6.94
C VAL A 667 15.94 -12.82 -6.23
N LEU A 668 15.64 -12.74 -4.93
CA LEU A 668 15.85 -11.52 -4.14
C LEU A 668 17.32 -11.10 -4.04
N ASP A 669 18.23 -12.07 -4.05
CA ASP A 669 19.69 -11.88 -4.04
C ASP A 669 20.25 -11.38 -5.37
N GLN A 670 19.52 -11.56 -6.48
CA GLN A 670 19.96 -11.10 -7.80
C GLN A 670 19.82 -9.59 -7.92
N SER A 671 20.81 -8.97 -8.57
CA SER A 671 20.73 -7.60 -9.08
C SER A 671 19.70 -7.49 -10.21
N GLN A 672 19.28 -6.25 -10.54
CA GLN A 672 18.37 -6.03 -11.67
C GLN A 672 18.98 -6.50 -13.00
N GLU A 673 20.29 -6.34 -13.20
CA GLU A 673 20.99 -6.83 -14.39
C GLU A 673 20.92 -8.37 -14.49
N GLU A 674 21.15 -9.07 -13.38
CA GLU A 674 21.08 -10.54 -13.35
C GLU A 674 19.66 -11.05 -13.60
N ARG A 675 18.63 -10.35 -13.13
CA ARG A 675 17.22 -10.69 -13.37
C ARG A 675 16.80 -10.54 -14.83
N LEU A 676 17.45 -9.64 -15.58
CA LEU A 676 17.21 -9.43 -17.00
C LEU A 676 18.02 -10.37 -17.91
N ARG A 677 18.93 -11.19 -17.35
CA ARG A 677 19.63 -12.22 -18.14
C ARG A 677 18.67 -13.33 -18.54
N ASN A 678 18.81 -13.78 -19.77
CA ASN A 678 18.02 -14.87 -20.31
C ASN A 678 18.33 -16.17 -19.56
N GLY A 679 17.28 -16.87 -19.13
CA GLY A 679 17.38 -18.11 -18.36
C GLY A 679 17.97 -19.31 -19.09
N ALA A 680 17.90 -19.34 -20.41
CA ALA A 680 18.46 -20.39 -21.26
C ALA A 680 19.86 -20.03 -21.80
N ASP A 681 20.19 -18.74 -21.89
CA ASP A 681 21.50 -18.24 -22.32
C ASP A 681 21.91 -17.03 -21.48
N ALA A 682 22.78 -17.25 -20.49
CA ALA A 682 23.24 -16.20 -19.58
C ALA A 682 24.05 -15.08 -20.26
N ALA A 683 24.51 -15.27 -21.51
CA ALA A 683 25.17 -14.23 -22.30
C ALA A 683 24.16 -13.35 -23.08
N ALA A 684 22.90 -13.78 -23.17
CA ALA A 684 21.80 -13.04 -23.76
C ALA A 684 20.97 -12.32 -22.69
N SER A 685 20.34 -11.23 -23.09
CA SER A 685 19.44 -10.42 -22.26
C SER A 685 18.04 -10.46 -22.84
N ILE A 686 17.03 -10.37 -21.99
CA ILE A 686 15.62 -10.24 -22.40
C ILE A 686 15.27 -8.80 -22.83
N ASP A 687 16.23 -7.89 -22.74
CA ASP A 687 16.08 -6.45 -23.00
C ASP A 687 15.77 -6.08 -24.45
N ARG A 688 15.92 -6.99 -25.42
CA ARG A 688 15.70 -6.71 -26.84
C ARG A 688 14.37 -7.23 -27.34
N ILE A 689 13.31 -6.54 -26.95
CA ILE A 689 11.98 -6.69 -27.52
C ILE A 689 11.92 -5.80 -28.78
N PRO A 690 11.31 -6.22 -29.90
CA PRO A 690 11.23 -5.35 -31.08
C PRO A 690 10.59 -3.98 -30.78
N ASN A 691 11.37 -2.89 -30.91
CA ASN A 691 11.03 -1.49 -30.59
C ASN A 691 10.94 -1.11 -29.10
N TRP A 692 11.27 -2.03 -28.19
CA TRP A 692 11.13 -1.88 -26.75
C TRP A 692 12.38 -2.38 -26.02
N GLN A 693 12.69 -1.78 -24.88
CA GLN A 693 13.80 -2.17 -24.03
C GLN A 693 13.28 -2.51 -22.64
N ALA A 694 13.63 -3.69 -22.11
CA ALA A 694 13.31 -4.03 -20.73
C ALA A 694 14.31 -3.36 -19.78
N GLU A 695 13.81 -2.60 -18.82
CA GLU A 695 14.65 -1.84 -17.88
C GLU A 695 14.73 -2.48 -16.50
N ASN A 696 13.61 -3.03 -16.02
CA ASN A 696 13.53 -3.61 -14.69
C ASN A 696 12.60 -4.81 -14.66
N LEU A 697 12.90 -5.73 -13.74
CA LEU A 697 12.02 -6.86 -13.39
C LEU A 697 11.73 -6.83 -11.88
N TYR A 698 10.45 -6.67 -11.57
CA TYR A 698 9.93 -6.63 -10.21
C TYR A 698 9.13 -7.90 -9.91
N PHE A 699 9.25 -8.36 -8.66
CA PHE A 699 8.48 -9.49 -8.15
C PHE A 699 7.78 -9.06 -6.88
N PHE A 700 6.47 -9.18 -6.85
CA PHE A 700 5.66 -8.82 -5.69
C PHE A 700 4.43 -9.71 -5.60
N ARG A 701 3.79 -9.65 -4.44
CA ARG A 701 2.52 -10.31 -4.19
C ARG A 701 1.44 -9.25 -3.99
N GLU A 702 0.27 -9.55 -4.52
CA GLU A 702 -0.96 -8.84 -4.24
C GLU A 702 -2.00 -9.79 -3.65
N THR A 703 -2.96 -9.22 -2.93
CA THR A 703 -4.13 -9.95 -2.44
C THR A 703 -5.32 -9.50 -3.27
N VAL A 704 -5.86 -10.41 -4.08
CA VAL A 704 -6.96 -10.13 -5.00
C VAL A 704 -8.17 -10.95 -4.60
N GLY A 705 -9.35 -10.35 -4.62
CA GLY A 705 -10.55 -11.01 -4.14
C GLY A 705 -11.76 -10.11 -4.23
N THR A 706 -12.89 -10.61 -3.73
CA THR A 706 -14.14 -9.88 -3.65
C THR A 706 -14.69 -9.94 -2.24
N SER A 707 -15.16 -8.80 -1.73
CA SER A 707 -15.94 -8.73 -0.49
C SER A 707 -17.36 -9.27 -0.68
N ASP A 708 -17.85 -9.24 -1.92
CA ASP A 708 -19.15 -9.79 -2.30
C ASP A 708 -18.93 -11.22 -2.78
N GLU A 709 -19.43 -12.20 -2.04
CA GLU A 709 -19.31 -13.64 -2.35
C GLU A 709 -20.17 -14.09 -3.55
N LEU A 710 -20.33 -13.23 -4.55
CA LEU A 710 -21.05 -13.48 -5.80
C LEU A 710 -22.50 -13.95 -5.58
N GLY A 711 -23.10 -13.65 -4.42
CA GLY A 711 -24.47 -13.98 -4.07
C GLY A 711 -24.69 -15.38 -3.47
N ASP A 712 -23.65 -16.00 -2.89
CA ASP A 712 -23.82 -17.25 -2.13
C ASP A 712 -24.70 -17.02 -0.89
N PRO A 713 -25.87 -17.70 -0.76
CA PRO A 713 -26.77 -17.51 0.37
C PRO A 713 -26.34 -18.27 1.64
N THR A 714 -25.26 -19.06 1.59
CA THR A 714 -24.84 -19.95 2.68
C THR A 714 -23.74 -19.38 3.55
N THR A 715 -23.14 -18.24 3.17
CA THR A 715 -21.97 -17.68 3.81
C THR A 715 -22.28 -16.48 4.70
N ALA A 716 -21.51 -16.34 5.78
CA ALA A 716 -21.67 -15.26 6.74
C ALA A 716 -21.38 -13.90 6.11
N ALA A 717 -22.19 -12.88 6.43
CA ALA A 717 -21.96 -11.52 5.94
C ALA A 717 -20.55 -11.02 6.36
N GLY A 718 -19.70 -10.71 5.37
CA GLY A 718 -18.37 -10.12 5.59
C GLY A 718 -17.15 -11.01 5.29
N SER A 719 -17.32 -12.29 4.89
CA SER A 719 -16.18 -13.18 4.56
C SER A 719 -15.79 -13.18 3.08
N GLY A 720 -15.25 -12.05 2.59
CA GLY A 720 -14.71 -12.01 1.22
C GLY A 720 -13.68 -13.13 0.95
N THR A 721 -13.68 -13.68 -0.26
CA THR A 721 -12.66 -14.65 -0.68
C THR A 721 -11.49 -13.90 -1.32
N TYR A 722 -10.31 -14.07 -0.74
CA TYR A 722 -9.09 -13.43 -1.21
C TYR A 722 -8.05 -14.49 -1.56
N TYR A 723 -7.29 -14.24 -2.62
CA TYR A 723 -6.24 -15.11 -3.11
C TYR A 723 -4.90 -14.38 -3.13
N SER A 724 -3.83 -15.13 -2.89
CA SER A 724 -2.46 -14.65 -3.08
C SER A 724 -2.11 -14.71 -4.56
N GLN A 725 -1.94 -13.55 -5.19
CA GLN A 725 -1.48 -13.43 -6.57
C GLN A 725 0.00 -13.02 -6.60
N TYR A 726 0.85 -13.84 -7.21
CA TYR A 726 2.26 -13.56 -7.43
C TYR A 726 2.45 -12.92 -8.81
N VAL A 727 3.12 -11.78 -8.86
CA VAL A 727 3.30 -10.98 -10.07
C VAL A 727 4.78 -10.82 -10.38
N ALA A 728 5.16 -11.18 -11.61
CA ALA A 728 6.45 -10.84 -12.20
C ALA A 728 6.23 -9.77 -13.26
N GLU A 729 6.65 -8.54 -12.97
CA GLU A 729 6.41 -7.37 -13.81
C GLU A 729 7.71 -6.91 -14.49
N VAL A 730 7.72 -6.92 -15.81
CA VAL A 730 8.79 -6.35 -16.63
C VAL A 730 8.38 -4.95 -17.05
N ARG A 731 9.15 -3.95 -16.64
CA ARG A 731 9.01 -2.58 -17.16
C ARG A 731 9.75 -2.46 -18.48
N VAL A 732 9.06 -1.99 -19.51
CA VAL A 732 9.60 -1.80 -20.85
C VAL A 732 9.43 -0.36 -21.32
N THR A 733 10.45 0.18 -21.98
CA THR A 733 10.46 1.54 -22.53
C THR A 733 10.70 1.52 -24.02
N ARG A 734 10.16 2.50 -24.76
CA ARG A 734 10.31 2.53 -26.22
C ARG A 734 11.68 3.04 -26.63
N GLU A 735 12.16 2.57 -27.77
CA GLU A 735 13.27 3.24 -28.46
C GLU A 735 12.80 4.55 -29.12
N ILE A 736 12.86 5.63 -28.36
CA ILE A 736 12.30 6.94 -28.76
C ILE A 736 13.04 7.55 -29.96
N GLY A 737 14.36 7.38 -30.05
CA GLY A 737 15.22 8.07 -31.05
C GLY A 737 14.77 7.87 -32.51
N PRO A 738 14.72 6.63 -33.02
CA PRO A 738 14.25 6.34 -34.39
C PRO A 738 12.80 6.77 -34.61
N PHE A 739 11.94 6.62 -33.60
CA PHE A 739 10.54 7.00 -33.67
C PHE A 739 10.36 8.52 -33.86
N LEU A 740 11.06 9.33 -33.06
CA LEU A 740 11.01 10.80 -33.19
C LEU A 740 11.56 11.24 -34.53
N ALA A 741 12.69 10.67 -34.97
CA ALA A 741 13.27 11.01 -36.27
C ALA A 741 12.32 10.71 -37.43
N LYS A 742 11.61 9.57 -37.40
CA LYS A 742 10.69 9.17 -38.47
C LYS A 742 9.39 9.98 -38.48
N ASN A 743 8.86 10.34 -37.31
CA ASN A 743 7.51 10.92 -37.20
C ASN A 743 7.50 12.44 -36.98
N LEU A 744 8.49 13.01 -36.27
CA LEU A 744 8.57 14.45 -36.03
C LEU A 744 9.36 15.20 -37.10
N LEU A 745 10.28 14.57 -37.84
CA LEU A 745 11.00 15.25 -38.93
C LEU A 745 10.06 15.76 -40.03
N PRO A 746 9.07 14.98 -40.54
CA PRO A 746 8.08 15.50 -41.49
C PRO A 746 7.27 16.67 -40.92
N LEU A 747 6.90 16.60 -39.65
CA LEU A 747 6.16 17.67 -38.97
C LEU A 747 7.01 18.95 -38.86
N ALA A 748 8.29 18.82 -38.49
CA ALA A 748 9.23 19.93 -38.43
C ALA A 748 9.44 20.57 -39.82
N LEU A 749 9.50 19.76 -40.89
CA LEU A 749 9.55 20.28 -42.26
C LEU A 749 8.27 21.06 -42.62
N LEU A 750 7.09 20.57 -42.26
CA LEU A 750 5.83 21.30 -42.46
C LEU A 750 5.79 22.61 -41.69
N VAL A 751 6.34 22.65 -40.46
CA VAL A 751 6.52 23.88 -39.68
C VAL A 751 7.38 24.90 -40.42
N VAL A 752 8.50 24.46 -40.98
CA VAL A 752 9.42 25.33 -41.74
C VAL A 752 8.78 25.81 -43.03
N ILE A 753 8.11 24.93 -43.78
CA ILE A 753 7.43 25.29 -45.03
C ILE A 753 6.30 26.29 -44.77
N THR A 754 5.51 26.08 -43.71
CA THR A 754 4.45 27.01 -43.29
C THR A 754 5.02 28.38 -42.89
N TYR A 755 6.18 28.38 -42.22
CA TYR A 755 6.90 29.61 -41.88
C TYR A 755 7.37 30.38 -43.12
N ILE A 756 7.98 29.68 -44.08
CA ILE A 756 8.40 30.27 -45.37
C ILE A 756 7.18 30.87 -46.09
N GLY A 757 6.01 30.23 -45.98
CA GLY A 757 4.73 30.74 -46.47
C GLY A 757 4.40 32.18 -46.05
N LEU A 758 4.82 32.61 -44.86
CA LEU A 758 4.59 33.97 -44.34
C LEU A 758 5.40 35.06 -45.06
N TYR A 759 6.43 34.69 -45.82
CA TYR A 759 7.28 35.62 -46.58
C TYR A 759 6.74 35.94 -47.96
N PHE A 760 5.81 35.13 -48.48
CA PHE A 760 5.15 35.39 -49.75
C PHE A 760 4.14 36.55 -49.64
N PRO A 761 3.84 37.24 -50.77
CA PRO A 761 2.82 38.27 -50.80
C PRO A 761 1.44 37.71 -50.44
N ALA A 762 0.70 38.41 -49.58
CA ALA A 762 -0.63 37.98 -49.10
C ALA A 762 -1.68 37.94 -50.22
N ASP A 763 -1.44 38.67 -51.31
CA ASP A 763 -2.33 38.76 -52.46
C ASP A 763 -2.18 37.57 -53.42
N SER A 764 -1.18 36.71 -53.19
CA SER A 764 -1.00 35.46 -53.94
C SER A 764 -1.79 34.33 -53.29
N GLY A 765 -2.31 33.39 -54.09
CA GLY A 765 -2.96 32.18 -53.56
C GLY A 765 -1.98 31.18 -52.91
N VAL A 766 -0.68 31.43 -52.99
CA VAL A 766 0.39 30.50 -52.60
C VAL A 766 0.44 30.26 -51.07
N PRO A 767 0.45 31.29 -50.19
CA PRO A 767 0.41 31.10 -48.74
C PRO A 767 -0.79 30.27 -48.24
N PHE A 768 -1.96 30.46 -48.85
CA PHE A 768 -3.17 29.71 -48.51
C PHE A 768 -3.04 28.24 -48.88
N SER A 769 -2.53 27.95 -50.08
CA SER A 769 -2.28 26.58 -50.53
C SER A 769 -1.28 25.85 -49.61
N ILE A 770 -0.21 26.54 -49.18
CA ILE A 770 0.78 25.99 -48.26
C ILE A 770 0.13 25.65 -46.91
N ALA A 771 -0.63 26.56 -46.30
CA ALA A 771 -1.26 26.34 -45.01
C ALA A 771 -2.32 25.21 -45.06
N ILE A 772 -3.14 25.16 -46.11
CA ILE A 772 -4.13 24.09 -46.31
C ILE A 772 -3.43 22.74 -46.49
N THR A 773 -2.38 22.69 -47.30
CA THR A 773 -1.60 21.47 -47.52
C THR A 773 -0.95 21.02 -46.21
N ALA A 774 -0.40 21.93 -45.42
CA ALA A 774 0.19 21.61 -44.12
C ALA A 774 -0.83 21.01 -43.14
N ILE A 775 -2.06 21.54 -43.09
CA ILE A 775 -3.15 21.00 -42.26
C ILE A 775 -3.53 19.58 -42.74
N LEU A 776 -3.77 19.41 -44.04
CA LEU A 776 -4.15 18.11 -44.62
C LEU A 776 -3.04 17.06 -44.46
N SER A 777 -1.79 17.41 -44.77
CA SER A 777 -0.64 16.52 -44.59
C SER A 777 -0.45 16.14 -43.13
N SER A 778 -0.68 17.06 -42.19
CA SER A 778 -0.58 16.77 -40.76
C SER A 778 -1.68 15.85 -40.27
N ALA A 779 -2.92 16.01 -40.77
CA ALA A 779 -4.01 15.10 -40.46
C ALA A 779 -3.74 13.67 -40.97
N VAL A 780 -3.19 13.54 -42.18
CA VAL A 780 -2.79 12.24 -42.75
C VAL A 780 -1.63 11.62 -41.96
N LEU A 781 -0.61 12.40 -41.62
CA LEU A 781 0.51 11.95 -40.79
C LEU A 781 0.07 11.52 -39.40
N LEU A 782 -0.83 12.29 -38.77
CA LEU A 782 -1.41 11.95 -37.48
C LEU A 782 -2.12 10.58 -37.55
N ALA A 783 -2.98 10.39 -38.55
CA ALA A 783 -3.67 9.12 -38.75
C ALA A 783 -2.69 7.96 -39.00
N ALA A 784 -1.61 8.19 -39.74
CA ALA A 784 -0.58 7.18 -39.96
C ALA A 784 0.13 6.79 -38.64
N VAL A 785 0.43 7.77 -37.78
CA VAL A 785 1.11 7.55 -36.49
C VAL A 785 0.21 6.89 -35.45
N THR A 786 -1.10 7.19 -35.46
CA THR A 786 -2.04 6.65 -34.47
C THR A 786 -2.73 5.36 -34.91
N SER A 787 -2.73 5.03 -36.21
CA SER A 787 -3.31 3.76 -36.71
C SER A 787 -2.78 2.45 -36.08
N PRO A 788 -1.54 2.37 -35.56
CA PRO A 788 -1.08 1.19 -34.82
C PRO A 788 -1.60 1.11 -33.39
N LEU A 789 -2.08 2.23 -32.83
CA LEU A 789 -2.56 2.30 -31.44
C LEU A 789 -3.96 1.68 -31.32
N PRO A 790 -4.32 1.14 -30.14
CA PRO A 790 -5.67 0.72 -29.86
C PRO A 790 -6.63 1.91 -29.86
N SER A 791 -7.92 1.63 -30.04
CA SER A 791 -8.96 2.65 -29.92
C SER A 791 -9.10 3.08 -28.45
N VAL A 792 -8.35 4.10 -28.04
CA VAL A 792 -8.40 4.68 -26.70
C VAL A 792 -9.38 5.85 -26.63
N SER A 793 -10.02 6.03 -25.47
CA SER A 793 -10.98 7.12 -25.23
C SER A 793 -10.33 8.44 -24.83
N TYR A 794 -9.01 8.46 -24.66
CA TYR A 794 -8.21 9.59 -24.23
C TYR A 794 -7.25 10.08 -25.33
N THR A 795 -6.87 11.36 -25.25
CA THR A 795 -5.90 11.97 -26.16
C THR A 795 -4.48 11.62 -25.76
N VAL A 796 -3.67 11.19 -26.72
CA VAL A 796 -2.28 10.78 -26.54
C VAL A 796 -1.32 11.97 -26.70
N ALA A 797 -0.13 11.94 -26.07
CA ALA A 797 0.87 13.00 -26.14
C ALA A 797 1.20 13.41 -27.59
N ILE A 798 1.47 12.47 -28.49
CA ILE A 798 1.74 12.80 -29.90
C ILE A 798 0.59 13.58 -30.56
N GLU A 799 -0.67 13.27 -30.23
CA GLU A 799 -1.83 13.99 -30.78
C GLU A 799 -1.83 15.46 -30.34
N TRP A 800 -1.39 15.76 -29.11
CA TRP A 800 -1.20 17.14 -28.66
C TRP A 800 -0.19 17.90 -29.50
N ALA A 801 0.92 17.27 -29.91
CA ALA A 801 1.89 17.90 -30.80
C ALA A 801 1.28 18.22 -32.17
N TYR A 802 0.54 17.27 -32.75
CA TYR A 802 -0.14 17.48 -34.03
C TYR A 802 -1.28 18.51 -33.94
N TYR A 803 -2.07 18.51 -32.87
CA TYR A 803 -3.12 19.51 -32.66
C TYR A 803 -2.55 20.92 -32.48
N ALA A 804 -1.44 21.05 -31.74
CA ALA A 804 -0.72 22.30 -31.62
C ALA A 804 -0.23 22.79 -32.99
N PHE A 805 0.33 21.90 -33.82
CA PHE A 805 0.77 22.22 -35.17
C PHE A 805 -0.40 22.62 -36.10
N ILE A 806 -1.48 21.85 -36.12
CA ILE A 806 -2.67 22.15 -36.94
C ILE A 806 -3.26 23.50 -36.53
N THR A 807 -3.32 23.78 -35.24
CA THR A 807 -3.78 25.08 -34.71
C THR A 807 -2.85 26.21 -35.16
N LEU A 808 -1.54 26.00 -35.13
CA LEU A 808 -0.55 26.96 -35.61
C LEU A 808 -0.71 27.25 -37.12
N ALA A 809 -0.88 26.22 -37.94
CA ALA A 809 -1.13 26.37 -39.38
C ALA A 809 -2.46 27.07 -39.67
N ALA A 810 -3.51 26.77 -38.91
CA ALA A 810 -4.80 27.45 -39.00
C ALA A 810 -4.71 28.94 -38.58
N LEU A 811 -3.90 29.25 -37.56
CA LEU A 811 -3.64 30.62 -37.13
C LEU A 811 -2.89 31.39 -38.22
N VAL A 812 -1.88 30.78 -38.86
CA VAL A 812 -1.21 31.36 -40.04
C VAL A 812 -2.22 31.68 -41.13
N MET A 813 -3.10 30.73 -41.47
CA MET A 813 -4.16 30.95 -42.45
C MET A 813 -5.09 32.11 -42.06
N LEU A 814 -5.50 32.20 -40.79
CA LEU A 814 -6.33 33.30 -40.28
C LEU A 814 -5.62 34.66 -40.39
N THR A 815 -4.33 34.74 -40.03
CA THR A 815 -3.56 35.98 -40.17
C THR A 815 -3.41 36.41 -41.62
N LEU A 816 -3.28 35.47 -42.56
CA LEU A 816 -3.24 35.75 -44.00
C LEU A 816 -4.59 36.30 -44.49
N LEU A 817 -5.72 35.71 -44.08
CA LEU A 817 -7.06 36.24 -44.39
C LEU A 817 -7.26 37.65 -43.86
N LEU A 818 -6.86 37.91 -42.61
CA LEU A 818 -6.98 39.23 -41.99
C LEU A 818 -6.10 40.27 -42.70
N ARG A 819 -4.88 39.90 -43.10
CA ARG A 819 -4.00 40.78 -43.90
C ARG A 819 -4.63 41.11 -45.26
N GLN A 820 -5.22 40.14 -45.94
CA GLN A 820 -5.91 40.35 -47.21
C GLN A 820 -7.14 41.27 -47.05
N GLN A 821 -7.95 41.08 -46.00
CA GLN A 821 -9.09 41.96 -45.72
C GLN A 821 -8.67 43.39 -45.35
N LEU A 822 -7.59 43.56 -44.58
CA LEU A 822 -7.07 44.88 -44.21
C LEU A 822 -6.53 45.63 -45.45
N SER A 823 -5.83 44.92 -46.32
CA SER A 823 -5.37 45.44 -47.63
C SER A 823 -6.57 45.86 -48.50
N ALA A 824 -7.62 45.02 -48.59
CA ALA A 824 -8.84 45.36 -49.31
C ALA A 824 -9.57 46.61 -48.77
N ARG A 825 -9.43 46.90 -47.46
CA ARG A 825 -9.94 48.12 -46.81
C ARG A 825 -8.97 49.30 -46.83
N ARG A 826 -7.86 49.22 -47.59
CA ARG A 826 -6.78 50.23 -47.69
C ARG A 826 -6.12 50.57 -46.34
N ARG A 827 -6.01 49.60 -45.45
CA ARG A 827 -5.34 49.72 -44.14
C ARG A 827 -3.97 49.05 -44.15
N ASP A 828 -3.11 49.48 -45.08
CA ASP A 828 -1.87 48.77 -45.41
C ASP A 828 -0.81 48.81 -44.29
N ASP A 829 -0.77 49.89 -43.50
CA ASP A 829 0.10 49.99 -42.32
C ASP A 829 -0.23 48.89 -41.27
N LEU A 830 -1.53 48.67 -41.01
CA LEU A 830 -1.98 47.63 -40.09
C LEU A 830 -1.72 46.22 -40.65
N ALA A 831 -1.91 46.01 -41.95
CA ALA A 831 -1.60 44.74 -42.62
C ALA A 831 -0.09 44.42 -42.61
N HIS A 832 0.76 45.44 -42.70
CA HIS A 832 2.22 45.32 -42.61
C HIS A 832 2.66 44.97 -41.18
N ARG A 833 2.16 45.70 -40.17
CA ARG A 833 2.44 45.44 -38.75
C ARG A 833 2.01 44.03 -38.32
N LEU A 834 0.82 43.59 -38.76
CA LEU A 834 0.33 42.23 -38.48
C LEU A 834 1.23 41.17 -39.13
N GLY A 835 1.73 41.41 -40.34
CA GLY A 835 2.69 40.52 -41.01
C GLY A 835 4.03 40.41 -40.27
N LEU A 836 4.59 41.55 -39.82
CA LEU A 836 5.83 41.58 -39.03
C LEU A 836 5.64 40.86 -37.68
N ALA A 837 4.54 41.15 -36.97
CA ALA A 837 4.21 40.52 -35.70
C ALA A 837 4.05 39.01 -35.84
N THR A 838 3.41 38.52 -36.91
CA THR A 838 3.23 37.09 -37.15
C THR A 838 4.57 36.39 -37.45
N ARG A 839 5.46 37.02 -38.22
CA ARG A 839 6.80 36.46 -38.54
C ARG A 839 7.69 36.35 -37.29
N ILE A 840 7.63 37.32 -36.38
CA ILE A 840 8.38 37.30 -35.13
C ILE A 840 7.73 36.34 -34.12
N GLY A 841 6.39 36.36 -34.03
CA GLY A 841 5.64 35.54 -33.08
C GLY A 841 5.67 34.05 -33.38
N TYR A 842 5.66 33.65 -34.65
CA TYR A 842 5.63 32.24 -35.06
C TYR A 842 6.77 31.38 -34.44
N PRO A 843 8.06 31.73 -34.56
CA PRO A 843 9.14 30.96 -33.94
C PRO A 843 9.08 30.98 -32.40
N VAL A 844 8.62 32.07 -31.79
CA VAL A 844 8.46 32.17 -30.32
C VAL A 844 7.37 31.23 -29.82
N VAL A 845 6.23 31.17 -30.51
CA VAL A 845 5.13 30.26 -30.20
C VAL A 845 5.58 28.80 -30.35
N ILE A 846 6.34 28.47 -31.39
CA ILE A 846 6.90 27.12 -31.55
C ILE A 846 7.84 26.77 -30.41
N ALA A 847 8.77 27.65 -30.06
CA ALA A 847 9.68 27.41 -28.94
C ALA A 847 8.90 27.17 -27.64
N GLY A 848 7.86 27.96 -27.36
CA GLY A 848 6.98 27.77 -26.22
C GLY A 848 6.22 26.44 -26.25
N ILE A 849 5.70 26.02 -27.41
CA ILE A 849 5.03 24.72 -27.59
C ILE A 849 6.02 23.58 -27.35
N VAL A 850 7.22 23.64 -27.91
CA VAL A 850 8.26 22.61 -27.75
C VAL A 850 8.69 22.51 -26.29
N THR A 851 8.95 23.64 -25.62
CA THR A 851 9.31 23.65 -24.20
C THR A 851 8.19 23.08 -23.34
N ALA A 852 6.94 23.49 -23.57
CA ALA A 852 5.79 22.95 -22.86
C ALA A 852 5.61 21.45 -23.11
N TYR A 853 5.87 20.98 -24.33
CA TYR A 853 5.78 19.57 -24.69
C TYR A 853 6.86 18.73 -24.01
N VAL A 854 8.11 19.21 -23.98
CA VAL A 854 9.22 18.55 -23.29
C VAL A 854 8.96 18.49 -21.79
N VAL A 855 8.60 19.61 -21.16
CA VAL A 855 8.25 19.62 -19.72
C VAL A 855 7.01 18.76 -19.44
N MET A 856 6.14 18.58 -20.44
CA MET A 856 4.95 17.76 -20.24
C MET A 856 5.23 16.26 -20.26
N PHE A 857 6.06 15.81 -21.19
CA PHE A 857 6.14 14.39 -21.55
C PHE A 857 7.56 13.82 -21.55
N GLY A 858 8.58 14.64 -21.33
CA GLY A 858 9.96 14.23 -21.07
C GLY A 858 10.33 14.48 -19.62
#